data_AF-A0A819FZC4-F1
#
_entry.id   AF-A0A819FZC4-F1
#
_cell.length_a   1.000
_cell.length_b   1.000
_cell.length_c   1.000
_cell.angle_alpha   90.00
_cell.angle_beta   90.00
_cell.angle_gamma   90.00
#
_symmetry.space_group_name_H-M   'P 1'
#
loop_
_entity.id
_entity.type
_entity.pdbx_description
1 polymer ?
#
loop_
_entity_poly.entity_id
_entity_poly.type
_entity_poly.pdbx_seq_one_letter_code
_entity_poly.pdbx_strand_id
1 'polypeptide(L)'
;MIVSGGLGQNTVPAIHDASHIDSIFIFCHNKAHHKQWAKAYLKVKGVFNKIDALCQAVEQSVQPSEPSPTRPASILPKHSSIIHGSLTPESSPSRSTRYGKVPAVGDQRQPASHIPKKQDKESVRRTTVADTQHVKPHRLRERTSSPVVPFVGDDNSGSSLTNSTKPRIRSTLNSQEKLSSSFERLENSLINTAEQELRNSLINSNDVYQSTTLNVGTIDRLQDTLIQTIQKHVTKKKDDSNELNKLFAELKQVLVDTVVQQQSTLLRDVIKQTVFDALAQQKNPIEAAGLPARHQRKPIIIATNCEVKIAADVRKTRIDSAFRQQRDAVVANKRLRDVVQQWSSIESIADLAIEIKKYGTNDLECAWLLFCWIGQNIQYEPYCKDNAAETVFRARQGVCRGFASLYHECCSLLGIECAEIAGYAKQAFLKLCEELKQSPHAWNSIVLDHYTYLIDPTWGAEGRDNDNKLEDFYFLTSPEEFIYTHYVNGYQLFEPEIIKEEFLSLPVMKSTYYKLGLTLLSPKQGLNEINQNLFKIAIRTPANVNLFATLKVGDIEYPRNLHTLCQRDEIKSDVYNCYITPPLDGLYEVTIFAKMNDETTYKDAINMCLHVSNIADAFMFPITYATFTEHCCILIELFQRLVHGNEQVLIHMIIPNANVLKIRNGDEYMVPYKDEYKNGVLKKQIRVQGDLQVCGRWDDKADTMSIICIFNMI
;
A
#
# COMPACT_ATOMS: atom_id res chain seq x y z
N MET A 1 -8.81 11.09 -34.24
CA MET A 1 -7.89 11.39 -33.11
C MET A 1 -8.12 12.80 -32.63
N ILE A 2 -8.06 13.05 -31.31
CA ILE A 2 -8.15 14.39 -30.70
C ILE A 2 -6.82 14.65 -29.96
N VAL A 3 -6.25 15.86 -30.07
CA VAL A 3 -5.01 16.26 -29.38
C VAL A 3 -5.12 17.67 -28.79
N SER A 4 -4.31 17.97 -27.77
CA SER A 4 -4.22 19.34 -27.24
C SER A 4 -3.44 20.27 -28.18
N GLY A 5 -3.60 21.59 -28.04
CA GLY A 5 -2.93 22.59 -28.88
C GLY A 5 -1.40 22.46 -28.89
N GLY A 6 -0.77 22.41 -27.71
CA GLY A 6 0.68 22.33 -27.56
C GLY A 6 1.24 20.96 -27.94
N LEU A 7 0.61 19.86 -27.49
CA LEU A 7 0.99 18.51 -27.90
C LEU A 7 0.88 18.35 -29.42
N GLY A 8 -0.19 18.89 -30.01
CA GLY A 8 -0.42 18.87 -31.45
C GLY A 8 0.72 19.49 -32.27
N GLN A 9 1.38 20.55 -31.78
CA GLN A 9 2.51 21.18 -32.49
C GLN A 9 3.68 20.23 -32.70
N ASN A 10 3.95 19.37 -31.71
CA ASN A 10 5.06 18.43 -31.74
C ASN A 10 4.66 17.08 -32.36
N THR A 11 3.44 16.61 -32.09
CA THR A 11 3.00 15.27 -32.52
C THR A 11 2.42 15.24 -33.94
N VAL A 12 1.59 16.22 -34.34
CA VAL A 12 0.94 16.19 -35.67
C VAL A 12 1.94 16.10 -36.83
N PRO A 13 3.08 16.81 -36.85
CA PRO A 13 4.07 16.66 -37.92
C PRO A 13 4.51 15.20 -38.11
N ALA A 14 4.75 14.47 -37.02
CA ALA A 14 5.25 13.10 -37.05
C ALA A 14 4.18 12.04 -37.39
N ILE A 15 2.89 12.33 -37.22
CA ILE A 15 1.81 11.32 -37.38
C ILE A 15 0.74 11.67 -38.41
N HIS A 16 0.78 12.85 -39.04
CA HIS A 16 -0.24 13.22 -40.03
C HIS A 16 -0.26 12.28 -41.24
N ASP A 17 0.86 11.70 -41.64
CA ASP A 17 0.92 10.73 -42.74
C ASP A 17 0.48 9.30 -42.35
N ALA A 18 0.34 9.00 -41.06
CA ALA A 18 0.03 7.65 -40.58
C ALA A 18 -1.27 7.10 -41.19
N SER A 19 -1.20 5.91 -41.79
CA SER A 19 -2.31 5.29 -42.53
C SER A 19 -3.53 4.94 -41.65
N HIS A 20 -3.30 4.71 -40.35
CA HIS A 20 -4.35 4.44 -39.36
C HIS A 20 -4.96 5.72 -38.74
N ILE A 21 -4.55 6.91 -39.21
CA ILE A 21 -5.12 8.20 -38.81
C ILE A 21 -5.73 8.87 -40.04
N ASP A 22 -7.06 8.97 -40.09
CA ASP A 22 -7.79 9.73 -41.12
C ASP A 22 -7.99 11.20 -40.72
N SER A 23 -8.47 11.42 -39.49
CA SER A 23 -8.93 12.73 -39.02
C SER A 23 -8.33 13.11 -37.66
N ILE A 24 -7.82 14.34 -37.59
CA ILE A 24 -7.21 14.96 -36.41
C ILE A 24 -8.01 16.21 -36.01
N PHE A 25 -8.33 16.32 -34.73
CA PHE A 25 -9.01 17.48 -34.14
C PHE A 25 -8.15 18.07 -33.02
N ILE A 26 -7.98 19.39 -32.99
CA ILE A 26 -7.14 20.07 -32.01
C ILE A 26 -8.01 20.82 -31.01
N PHE A 27 -7.86 20.53 -29.72
CA PHE A 27 -8.52 21.26 -28.63
C PHE A 27 -7.53 22.14 -27.88
N CYS A 28 -7.80 23.44 -27.76
CA CYS A 28 -6.86 24.41 -27.22
C CYS A 28 -7.56 25.69 -26.75
N HIS A 29 -6.93 26.42 -25.82
CA HIS A 29 -7.43 27.74 -25.42
C HIS A 29 -7.22 28.79 -26.53
N ASN A 30 -5.98 28.94 -27.01
CA ASN A 30 -5.63 29.90 -28.06
C ASN A 30 -5.89 29.36 -29.49
N LYS A 31 -7.16 29.24 -29.85
CA LYS A 31 -7.62 28.81 -31.18
C LYS A 31 -7.07 29.64 -32.35
N ALA A 32 -6.66 30.89 -32.13
CA ALA A 32 -6.05 31.72 -33.17
C ALA A 32 -4.63 31.25 -33.49
N HIS A 33 -3.78 31.09 -32.47
CA HIS A 33 -2.41 30.60 -32.62
C HIS A 33 -2.36 29.21 -33.26
N HIS A 34 -3.10 28.23 -32.73
CA HIS A 34 -3.02 26.86 -33.27
C HIS A 34 -3.65 26.72 -34.67
N LYS A 35 -4.58 27.61 -35.07
CA LYS A 35 -5.08 27.66 -36.46
C LYS A 35 -4.02 28.05 -37.50
N GLN A 36 -2.91 28.69 -37.11
CA GLN A 36 -1.93 29.18 -38.09
C GLN A 36 -1.08 28.03 -38.63
N TRP A 37 -0.52 27.18 -37.76
CA TRP A 37 0.29 26.03 -38.16
C TRP A 37 -0.55 24.83 -38.59
N ALA A 38 -1.74 24.63 -37.99
CA ALA A 38 -2.62 23.50 -38.33
C ALA A 38 -3.03 23.44 -39.81
N LYS A 39 -3.05 24.59 -40.49
CA LYS A 39 -3.31 24.69 -41.94
C LYS A 39 -2.34 23.90 -42.82
N ALA A 40 -1.14 23.57 -42.34
CA ALA A 40 -0.17 22.79 -43.10
C ALA A 40 -0.53 21.29 -43.20
N TYR A 41 -1.48 20.80 -42.39
CA TYR A 41 -1.72 19.37 -42.19
C TYR A 41 -3.13 18.97 -42.63
N LEU A 42 -3.26 18.39 -43.83
CA LEU A 42 -4.53 18.08 -44.50
C LEU A 42 -5.50 17.17 -43.70
N LYS A 43 -4.97 16.36 -42.77
CA LYS A 43 -5.78 15.52 -41.88
C LYS A 43 -6.34 16.26 -40.66
N VAL A 44 -5.92 17.50 -40.38
CA VAL A 44 -6.48 18.32 -39.30
C VAL A 44 -7.81 18.91 -39.75
N LYS A 45 -8.92 18.30 -39.31
CA LYS A 45 -10.27 18.71 -39.69
C LYS A 45 -10.75 19.95 -38.92
N GLY A 46 -10.11 20.32 -37.81
CA GLY A 46 -10.37 21.60 -37.17
C GLY A 46 -9.62 21.88 -35.87
N VAL A 47 -9.76 23.12 -35.40
CA VAL A 47 -9.20 23.65 -34.14
C VAL A 47 -10.33 24.26 -33.30
N PHE A 48 -10.43 23.86 -32.04
CA PHE A 48 -11.59 24.09 -31.17
C PHE A 48 -11.16 24.61 -29.79
N ASN A 49 -12.00 25.44 -29.19
CA ASN A 49 -11.86 26.03 -27.85
C ASN A 49 -13.18 26.04 -27.07
N LYS A 50 -14.16 25.25 -27.54
CA LYS A 50 -15.43 24.92 -26.89
C LYS A 50 -15.69 23.43 -27.16
N ILE A 51 -16.13 22.69 -26.15
CA ILE A 51 -16.21 21.23 -26.23
C ILE A 51 -17.38 20.77 -27.12
N ASP A 52 -18.54 21.41 -27.02
CA ASP A 52 -19.73 21.13 -27.85
C ASP A 52 -19.43 21.22 -29.35
N ALA A 53 -18.68 22.25 -29.75
CA ALA A 53 -18.26 22.46 -31.14
C ALA A 53 -17.19 21.44 -31.61
N LEU A 54 -16.43 20.85 -30.69
CA LEU A 54 -15.53 19.73 -30.99
C LEU A 54 -16.33 18.44 -31.16
N CYS A 55 -17.24 18.13 -30.25
CA CYS A 55 -18.10 16.93 -30.33
C CYS A 55 -18.90 16.91 -31.62
N GLN A 56 -19.58 18.01 -31.97
CA GLN A 56 -20.35 18.14 -33.20
C GLN A 56 -19.49 17.93 -34.46
N ALA A 57 -18.24 18.41 -34.48
CA ALA A 57 -17.32 18.21 -35.60
C ALA A 57 -16.78 16.78 -35.69
N VAL A 58 -16.60 16.09 -34.55
CA VAL A 58 -16.23 14.66 -34.51
C VAL A 58 -17.42 13.81 -34.98
N GLU A 59 -18.63 14.05 -34.50
CA GLU A 59 -19.87 13.39 -34.94
C GLU A 59 -20.07 13.52 -36.45
N GLN A 60 -19.91 14.73 -37.01
CA GLN A 60 -20.00 14.98 -38.45
C GLN A 60 -18.93 14.23 -39.26
N SER A 61 -17.75 13.96 -38.69
CA SER A 61 -16.69 13.20 -39.36
C SER A 61 -16.87 11.68 -39.34
N VAL A 62 -17.79 11.17 -38.51
CA VAL A 62 -18.10 9.73 -38.37
C VAL A 62 -19.32 9.33 -39.22
N GLN A 63 -20.10 10.29 -39.72
CA GLN A 63 -21.20 10.02 -40.66
C GLN A 63 -20.67 9.64 -42.05
N PRO A 64 -21.08 8.51 -42.63
CA PRO A 64 -20.68 8.14 -43.98
C PRO A 64 -21.34 9.06 -45.02
N SER A 65 -20.55 9.49 -46.02
CA SER A 65 -21.06 10.24 -47.16
C SER A 65 -22.09 9.44 -47.97
N GLU A 66 -23.18 10.09 -48.41
CA GLU A 66 -24.19 9.42 -49.23
C GLU A 66 -23.61 8.86 -50.55
N PRO A 67 -24.06 7.67 -50.98
CA PRO A 67 -23.55 7.04 -52.21
C PRO A 67 -24.18 7.66 -53.47
N SER A 68 -23.32 8.09 -54.40
CA SER A 68 -23.73 8.31 -55.79
C SER A 68 -24.22 6.99 -56.43
N PRO A 69 -25.20 7.02 -57.35
CA PRO A 69 -26.13 5.90 -57.51
C PRO A 69 -25.63 4.74 -58.38
N THR A 70 -25.57 3.54 -57.80
CA THR A 70 -25.98 2.29 -58.47
C THR A 70 -26.33 1.19 -57.45
N ARG A 71 -27.22 0.27 -57.83
CA ARG A 71 -27.90 -0.74 -56.98
C ARG A 71 -28.08 -2.01 -57.84
N PRO A 72 -28.43 -3.21 -57.31
CA PRO A 72 -28.48 -3.71 -55.92
C PRO A 72 -27.53 -4.93 -55.73
N ALA A 73 -27.50 -5.74 -54.66
CA ALA A 73 -28.25 -5.88 -53.39
C ALA A 73 -27.22 -6.27 -52.27
N SER A 74 -27.38 -7.09 -51.22
CA SER A 74 -28.44 -7.80 -50.43
C SER A 74 -27.72 -8.45 -49.22
N ILE A 75 -28.26 -8.64 -48.00
CA ILE A 75 -29.47 -8.16 -47.31
C ILE A 75 -29.21 -8.24 -45.78
N LEU A 76 -29.96 -7.51 -44.94
CA LEU A 76 -29.84 -7.52 -43.47
C LEU A 76 -30.85 -8.47 -42.79
N PRO A 77 -30.57 -8.89 -41.54
CA PRO A 77 -31.54 -8.70 -40.45
C PRO A 77 -31.14 -7.55 -39.49
N LYS A 78 -32.11 -7.01 -38.74
CA LYS A 78 -31.91 -5.85 -37.84
C LYS A 78 -32.17 -6.17 -36.37
N HIS A 79 -31.58 -5.38 -35.48
CA HIS A 79 -32.13 -5.12 -34.14
C HIS A 79 -33.51 -4.45 -34.21
N SER A 80 -34.27 -4.51 -33.11
CA SER A 80 -35.22 -3.46 -32.73
C SER A 80 -35.26 -3.30 -31.20
N SER A 81 -35.21 -2.07 -30.72
CA SER A 81 -35.17 -1.67 -29.31
C SER A 81 -36.54 -1.16 -28.79
N ILE A 82 -36.60 -0.86 -27.50
CA ILE A 82 -37.82 -0.46 -26.75
C ILE A 82 -38.14 1.03 -26.92
N ILE A 83 -39.43 1.38 -27.04
CA ILE A 83 -39.98 2.72 -26.75
C ILE A 83 -41.32 2.58 -25.98
N HIS A 84 -41.61 3.53 -25.08
CA HIS A 84 -42.83 3.55 -24.23
C HIS A 84 -44.12 3.96 -24.96
N GLY A 85 -45.26 3.47 -24.45
CA GLY A 85 -46.61 3.97 -24.72
C GLY A 85 -47.62 3.33 -23.75
N SER A 86 -48.61 4.08 -23.27
CA SER A 86 -49.48 3.68 -22.14
C SER A 86 -50.96 3.56 -22.51
N LEU A 87 -51.63 2.48 -22.06
CA LEU A 87 -52.93 2.49 -21.34
C LEU A 87 -53.40 1.05 -21.02
N THR A 88 -54.53 0.92 -20.32
CA THR A 88 -54.99 -0.28 -19.58
C THR A 88 -56.24 -0.95 -20.25
N PRO A 89 -56.96 -1.90 -19.62
CA PRO A 89 -56.61 -3.33 -19.63
C PRO A 89 -57.78 -4.29 -19.99
N GLU A 90 -57.57 -5.45 -20.62
CA GLU A 90 -58.63 -6.48 -20.67
C GLU A 90 -58.22 -7.95 -20.90
N SER A 91 -59.01 -8.84 -20.28
CA SER A 91 -59.30 -10.26 -20.58
C SER A 91 -58.18 -11.26 -20.98
N SER A 92 -57.92 -12.21 -20.08
CA SER A 92 -57.67 -13.64 -20.38
C SER A 92 -58.91 -14.28 -21.08
N PRO A 93 -58.87 -15.46 -21.75
CA PRO A 93 -58.38 -16.71 -21.14
C PRO A 93 -57.84 -17.87 -22.03
N SER A 94 -57.16 -18.81 -21.36
CA SER A 94 -57.13 -20.28 -21.52
C SER A 94 -57.16 -20.99 -22.91
N ARG A 95 -56.25 -21.95 -23.08
CA ARG A 95 -56.61 -23.35 -23.45
C ARG A 95 -55.55 -24.39 -23.03
N SER A 96 -55.92 -25.65 -22.87
CA SER A 96 -55.02 -26.73 -22.41
C SER A 96 -55.35 -28.12 -22.98
N THR A 97 -54.31 -28.94 -23.17
CA THR A 97 -54.25 -30.43 -23.28
C THR A 97 -52.78 -30.84 -23.04
N ARG A 98 -52.32 -31.91 -22.36
CA ARG A 98 -52.88 -33.08 -21.62
C ARG A 98 -52.73 -34.44 -22.34
N TYR A 99 -52.27 -35.44 -21.57
CA TYR A 99 -52.05 -36.89 -21.86
C TYR A 99 -50.68 -37.23 -22.49
N GLY A 100 -50.07 -38.41 -22.22
CA GLY A 100 -50.56 -39.63 -21.54
C GLY A 100 -49.84 -40.06 -20.24
N LYS A 101 -49.95 -41.36 -19.86
CA LYS A 101 -49.62 -41.93 -18.53
C LYS A 101 -48.98 -43.34 -18.60
N VAL A 102 -47.96 -43.59 -17.74
CA VAL A 102 -47.90 -44.62 -16.64
C VAL A 102 -48.55 -46.00 -16.90
N PRO A 103 -47.84 -47.16 -16.76
CA PRO A 103 -47.72 -47.85 -15.44
C PRO A 103 -46.41 -48.64 -15.14
N ALA A 104 -46.36 -49.27 -13.95
CA ALA A 104 -45.23 -50.02 -13.37
C ALA A 104 -45.71 -51.24 -12.52
N VAL A 105 -44.80 -52.16 -12.15
CA VAL A 105 -44.80 -53.25 -11.11
C VAL A 105 -43.33 -53.77 -11.09
N GLY A 106 -42.59 -54.08 -10.00
CA GLY A 106 -42.76 -55.04 -8.88
C GLY A 106 -41.89 -56.30 -9.13
N ASP A 107 -41.29 -57.04 -8.18
CA ASP A 107 -41.28 -56.96 -6.70
C ASP A 107 -40.12 -57.81 -6.06
N GLN A 108 -39.75 -57.53 -4.78
CA GLN A 108 -39.03 -58.31 -3.74
C GLN A 108 -37.95 -59.39 -4.01
N ARG A 109 -36.85 -59.36 -3.20
CA ARG A 109 -36.53 -60.34 -2.11
C ARG A 109 -35.25 -60.03 -1.29
N GLN A 110 -35.22 -60.46 -0.02
CA GLN A 110 -34.02 -60.67 0.84
C GLN A 110 -33.87 -62.19 1.16
N PRO A 111 -32.80 -62.64 1.87
CA PRO A 111 -32.83 -62.66 3.36
C PRO A 111 -31.49 -62.33 4.06
N ALA A 112 -31.49 -62.31 5.40
CA ALA A 112 -30.33 -62.14 6.30
C ALA A 112 -29.71 -63.53 6.70
N SER A 113 -28.79 -63.74 7.67
CA SER A 113 -28.15 -62.94 8.73
C SER A 113 -26.91 -63.68 9.30
N HIS A 114 -25.99 -63.01 10.01
CA HIS A 114 -25.49 -63.46 11.34
C HIS A 114 -24.41 -62.54 11.97
N ILE A 115 -24.29 -62.60 13.31
CA ILE A 115 -23.33 -61.89 14.18
C ILE A 115 -22.97 -62.82 15.36
N PRO A 116 -21.72 -62.83 15.86
CA PRO A 116 -21.51 -62.85 17.32
C PRO A 116 -20.56 -61.74 17.81
N LYS A 117 -20.65 -61.38 19.10
CA LYS A 117 -19.89 -60.31 19.76
C LYS A 117 -18.70 -60.84 20.59
N LYS A 118 -17.68 -60.00 20.78
CA LYS A 118 -16.79 -59.80 21.95
C LYS A 118 -16.03 -58.46 21.68
N GLN A 119 -15.86 -57.50 22.59
CA GLN A 119 -15.00 -57.49 23.80
C GLN A 119 -13.53 -57.85 23.48
N ASP A 120 -12.50 -57.09 23.86
CA ASP A 120 -12.41 -56.17 25.02
C ASP A 120 -11.58 -54.87 24.77
N LYS A 121 -11.14 -54.20 25.84
CA LYS A 121 -10.60 -52.82 25.89
C LYS A 121 -9.07 -52.63 25.68
N GLU A 122 -8.73 -51.38 25.35
CA GLU A 122 -7.59 -50.56 25.82
C GLU A 122 -6.10 -50.94 25.61
N SER A 123 -5.36 -49.90 25.17
CA SER A 123 -3.96 -49.57 25.52
C SER A 123 -2.75 -50.26 24.84
N VAL A 124 -2.06 -49.49 23.99
CA VAL A 124 -0.60 -49.60 23.71
C VAL A 124 -0.08 -48.15 23.59
N ARG A 125 0.49 -47.55 24.64
CA ARG A 125 1.92 -47.58 25.04
C ARG A 125 2.89 -47.09 23.94
N ARG A 126 3.30 -45.82 24.05
CA ARG A 126 4.60 -45.32 23.54
C ARG A 126 5.62 -45.39 24.68
N THR A 127 6.74 -46.08 24.47
CA THR A 127 7.90 -46.03 25.37
C THR A 127 9.16 -46.53 24.66
N THR A 128 10.18 -45.65 24.54
CA THR A 128 11.62 -45.83 24.94
C THR A 128 12.44 -47.02 24.39
N VAL A 129 13.78 -47.00 24.28
CA VAL A 129 14.92 -46.09 24.62
C VAL A 129 16.09 -46.53 23.69
N ALA A 130 16.89 -45.70 23.00
CA ALA A 130 17.86 -44.64 23.38
C ALA A 130 19.30 -45.15 23.69
N ASP A 131 20.31 -44.40 23.23
CA ASP A 131 21.70 -44.31 23.76
C ASP A 131 22.27 -42.94 23.28
N THR A 132 22.84 -42.02 24.08
CA THR A 132 24.06 -42.02 24.96
C THR A 132 25.38 -41.88 24.17
N GLN A 133 26.41 -41.08 24.56
CA GLN A 133 26.58 -40.16 25.70
C GLN A 133 27.75 -39.13 25.50
N HIS A 134 28.01 -38.29 26.52
CA HIS A 134 29.24 -37.47 26.81
C HIS A 134 29.37 -36.07 26.14
N VAL A 135 29.93 -34.99 26.75
CA VAL A 135 30.41 -34.77 28.16
C VAL A 135 30.38 -33.28 28.62
N LYS A 136 30.34 -33.10 29.96
CA LYS A 136 30.52 -31.94 30.90
C LYS A 136 31.51 -30.79 30.54
N PRO A 137 31.49 -29.56 31.19
CA PRO A 137 31.45 -29.23 32.66
C PRO A 137 30.35 -28.21 33.13
N HIS A 138 29.81 -28.16 34.37
CA HIS A 138 30.32 -27.81 35.75
C HIS A 138 30.56 -26.29 36.03
N ARG A 139 30.23 -25.67 37.20
CA ARG A 139 29.44 -26.03 38.42
C ARG A 139 29.07 -24.77 39.28
N LEU A 140 28.19 -24.90 40.30
CA LEU A 140 27.71 -23.87 41.25
C LEU A 140 28.69 -23.49 42.39
N ARG A 141 28.47 -22.32 43.07
CA ARG A 141 28.39 -22.07 44.55
C ARG A 141 28.49 -20.55 44.91
N GLU A 142 28.11 -20.02 46.09
CA GLU A 142 27.10 -20.34 47.14
C GLU A 142 26.79 -19.07 48.01
N ARG A 143 26.03 -19.20 49.11
CA ARG A 143 25.49 -18.12 49.99
C ARG A 143 26.53 -17.41 50.90
N THR A 144 26.18 -16.21 51.39
CA THR A 144 26.28 -15.77 52.82
C THR A 144 25.28 -14.65 53.14
N SER A 145 25.17 -14.22 54.42
CA SER A 145 24.12 -13.31 54.93
C SER A 145 24.58 -12.46 56.14
N SER A 146 23.66 -11.60 56.64
CA SER A 146 23.67 -10.95 57.98
C SER A 146 24.54 -9.68 58.13
N PRO A 147 24.32 -8.81 59.15
CA PRO A 147 23.28 -8.80 60.20
C PRO A 147 22.51 -7.44 60.37
N VAL A 148 21.67 -7.38 61.40
CA VAL A 148 21.11 -6.17 62.07
C VAL A 148 21.43 -6.32 63.58
N VAL A 149 21.33 -5.38 64.53
CA VAL A 149 20.54 -4.15 64.83
C VAL A 149 21.38 -3.29 65.84
N PRO A 150 20.93 -2.28 66.65
CA PRO A 150 19.75 -1.37 66.66
C PRO A 150 20.10 0.14 66.91
N PHE A 151 19.08 0.98 67.13
CA PHE A 151 18.89 2.06 68.17
C PHE A 151 17.89 3.11 67.59
N VAL A 152 16.70 3.43 68.14
CA VAL A 152 16.23 3.79 69.50
C VAL A 152 16.47 5.27 69.86
N GLY A 153 15.39 6.01 70.09
CA GLY A 153 15.40 7.37 70.67
C GLY A 153 14.28 8.30 70.15
N ASP A 154 13.36 8.68 71.02
CA ASP A 154 12.43 9.83 70.88
C ASP A 154 13.22 11.17 71.00
N ASP A 155 12.70 12.40 70.83
CA ASP A 155 11.33 12.91 71.06
C ASP A 155 11.04 14.22 70.27
N ASN A 156 9.90 14.85 70.54
CA ASN A 156 9.23 15.89 69.75
C ASN A 156 9.77 17.33 69.91
N SER A 157 9.88 18.07 68.80
CA SER A 157 9.20 19.39 68.56
C SER A 157 9.76 20.10 67.29
N GLY A 158 8.98 20.80 66.46
CA GLY A 158 7.51 20.82 66.35
C GLY A 158 6.97 22.05 65.61
N SER A 159 6.38 21.91 64.41
CA SER A 159 5.44 22.89 63.84
C SER A 159 4.60 22.35 62.66
N SER A 160 3.32 22.72 62.69
CA SER A 160 2.19 22.30 61.86
C SER A 160 2.33 22.44 60.32
N LEU A 161 1.80 21.45 59.58
CA LEU A 161 0.70 21.67 58.62
C LEU A 161 -0.05 20.33 58.32
N THR A 162 -1.26 20.40 57.77
CA THR A 162 -2.35 19.47 58.15
C THR A 162 -2.74 18.35 57.17
N ASN A 163 -3.32 17.28 57.72
CA ASN A 163 -3.92 16.15 57.00
C ASN A 163 -5.07 16.58 56.07
N SER A 164 -5.05 16.16 54.80
CA SER A 164 -6.23 16.21 53.92
C SER A 164 -6.24 15.19 52.76
N THR A 165 -5.09 14.75 52.25
CA THR A 165 -4.99 14.05 50.96
C THR A 165 -5.23 12.53 50.96
N LYS A 166 -5.00 11.82 52.07
CA LYS A 166 -5.08 10.34 52.10
C LYS A 166 -6.49 9.73 51.91
N PRO A 167 -7.60 10.31 52.44
CA PRO A 167 -8.94 9.73 52.20
C PRO A 167 -9.38 9.82 50.73
N ARG A 168 -9.04 10.94 50.07
CA ARG A 168 -9.55 11.30 48.74
C ARG A 168 -9.04 10.36 47.64
N ILE A 169 -7.77 9.97 47.71
CA ILE A 169 -7.16 8.98 46.78
C ILE A 169 -7.86 7.62 46.91
N ARG A 170 -8.15 7.19 48.15
CA ARG A 170 -8.78 5.88 48.41
C ARG A 170 -10.25 5.84 47.99
N SER A 171 -10.98 6.97 48.06
CA SER A 171 -12.33 7.04 47.51
C SER A 171 -12.36 7.08 45.98
N THR A 172 -11.36 7.71 45.33
CA THR A 172 -11.26 7.74 43.86
C THR A 172 -10.88 6.38 43.28
N LEU A 173 -9.96 5.64 43.92
CA LEU A 173 -9.65 4.26 43.52
C LEU A 173 -10.89 3.36 43.64
N ASN A 174 -11.57 3.37 44.80
CA ASN A 174 -12.79 2.58 45.00
C ASN A 174 -13.96 2.97 44.06
N SER A 175 -13.98 4.18 43.50
CA SER A 175 -14.98 4.56 42.49
C SER A 175 -14.55 4.19 41.07
N GLN A 176 -13.25 4.24 40.75
CA GLN A 176 -12.72 3.71 39.48
C GLN A 176 -12.87 2.18 39.39
N GLU A 177 -12.61 1.43 40.46
CA GLU A 177 -12.85 -0.02 40.52
C GLU A 177 -14.34 -0.37 40.37
N LYS A 178 -15.24 0.42 40.98
CA LYS A 178 -16.69 0.26 40.81
C LYS A 178 -17.16 0.62 39.39
N LEU A 179 -16.55 1.60 38.74
CA LEU A 179 -16.79 1.90 37.33
C LEU A 179 -16.31 0.75 36.44
N SER A 180 -15.08 0.27 36.60
CA SER A 180 -14.53 -0.87 35.83
C SER A 180 -15.41 -2.10 35.95
N SER A 181 -15.71 -2.54 37.18
CA SER A 181 -16.56 -3.69 37.43
C SER A 181 -18.05 -3.50 37.07
N SER A 182 -18.49 -2.26 36.80
CA SER A 182 -19.81 -2.00 36.20
C SER A 182 -19.78 -2.06 34.68
N PHE A 183 -18.70 -1.61 34.05
CA PHE A 183 -18.49 -1.74 32.60
C PHE A 183 -18.25 -3.20 32.20
N GLU A 184 -17.41 -3.94 32.93
CA GLU A 184 -17.21 -5.38 32.72
C GLU A 184 -18.55 -6.16 32.80
N ARG A 185 -19.47 -5.75 33.68
CA ARG A 185 -20.82 -6.36 33.77
C ARG A 185 -21.71 -6.01 32.59
N LEU A 186 -21.64 -4.77 32.10
CA LEU A 186 -22.36 -4.35 30.89
C LEU A 186 -21.81 -5.07 29.65
N GLU A 187 -20.49 -5.10 29.47
CA GLU A 187 -19.79 -5.81 28.40
C GLU A 187 -20.17 -7.29 28.37
N ASN A 188 -20.02 -8.00 29.50
CA ASN A 188 -20.41 -9.41 29.60
C ASN A 188 -21.93 -9.60 29.39
N SER A 189 -22.79 -8.65 29.80
CA SER A 189 -24.23 -8.74 29.51
C SER A 189 -24.50 -8.62 28.01
N LEU A 190 -23.86 -7.69 27.30
CA LEU A 190 -24.07 -7.47 25.86
C LEU A 190 -23.55 -8.64 25.03
N ILE A 191 -22.37 -9.18 25.37
CA ILE A 191 -21.79 -10.35 24.71
C ILE A 191 -22.71 -11.57 24.88
N ASN A 192 -23.18 -11.86 26.10
CA ASN A 192 -24.07 -13.00 26.34
C ASN A 192 -25.43 -12.84 25.63
N THR A 193 -26.00 -11.64 25.61
CA THR A 193 -27.25 -11.36 24.89
C THR A 193 -27.09 -11.53 23.38
N ALA A 194 -25.98 -11.05 22.80
CA ALA A 194 -25.69 -11.22 21.36
C ALA A 194 -25.46 -12.70 21.00
N GLU A 195 -24.68 -13.45 21.78
CA GLU A 195 -24.47 -14.89 21.57
C GLU A 195 -25.77 -15.68 21.66
N GLN A 196 -26.70 -15.29 22.54
CA GLN A 196 -27.96 -16.01 22.71
C GLN A 196 -28.94 -15.75 21.55
N GLU A 197 -29.06 -14.53 21.02
CA GLU A 197 -29.91 -14.28 19.85
C GLU A 197 -29.35 -14.84 18.53
N LEU A 198 -28.01 -14.87 18.38
CA LEU A 198 -27.37 -15.60 17.29
C LEU A 198 -27.68 -17.11 17.35
N ARG A 199 -27.60 -17.72 18.54
CA ARG A 199 -27.99 -19.13 18.76
C ARG A 199 -29.47 -19.37 18.51
N ASN A 200 -30.36 -18.53 19.05
CA ASN A 200 -31.81 -18.63 18.82
C ASN A 200 -32.15 -18.57 17.32
N SER A 201 -31.44 -17.74 16.56
CA SER A 201 -31.67 -17.61 15.12
C SER A 201 -31.14 -18.79 14.30
N LEU A 202 -29.98 -19.35 14.68
CA LEU A 202 -29.43 -20.57 14.07
C LEU A 202 -30.27 -21.84 14.37
N ILE A 203 -31.00 -21.86 15.49
CA ILE A 203 -31.87 -22.98 15.88
C ILE A 203 -33.23 -22.93 15.15
N ASN A 204 -33.71 -21.74 14.76
CA ASN A 204 -34.98 -21.59 14.06
C ASN A 204 -34.88 -21.78 12.53
N SER A 205 -33.67 -21.77 11.96
CA SER A 205 -33.42 -22.15 10.56
C SER A 205 -33.33 -23.67 10.40
N ASN A 206 -34.49 -24.34 10.25
CA ASN A 206 -34.55 -25.79 10.01
C ASN A 206 -34.07 -26.24 8.61
N ASP A 207 -33.72 -25.30 7.72
CA ASP A 207 -33.10 -25.59 6.42
C ASP A 207 -31.62 -25.94 6.57
N VAL A 208 -31.38 -27.17 7.05
CA VAL A 208 -30.06 -27.79 7.08
C VAL A 208 -29.59 -28.01 5.63
N TYR A 209 -28.49 -27.34 5.25
CA TYR A 209 -27.95 -27.20 3.88
C TYR A 209 -28.76 -26.30 2.92
N GLN A 210 -28.64 -24.96 3.04
CA GLN A 210 -28.13 -24.12 1.92
C GLN A 210 -28.01 -22.60 2.20
N SER A 211 -28.65 -22.02 3.23
CA SER A 211 -28.56 -20.55 3.44
C SER A 211 -27.22 -20.11 4.06
N THR A 212 -26.44 -19.34 3.29
CA THR A 212 -25.22 -18.64 3.76
C THR A 212 -25.49 -17.19 4.21
N THR A 213 -26.75 -16.74 4.22
CA THR A 213 -27.16 -15.39 4.62
C THR A 213 -28.02 -15.40 5.89
N LEU A 214 -27.62 -14.59 6.88
CA LEU A 214 -28.52 -14.19 7.96
C LEU A 214 -29.63 -13.29 7.40
N ASN A 215 -30.88 -13.62 7.73
CA ASN A 215 -32.04 -12.79 7.37
C ASN A 215 -31.92 -11.40 8.00
N VAL A 216 -32.18 -10.34 7.24
CA VAL A 216 -32.14 -8.94 7.69
C VAL A 216 -32.93 -8.74 8.99
N GLY A 217 -34.12 -9.35 9.10
CA GLY A 217 -34.94 -9.27 10.31
C GLY A 217 -34.33 -9.93 11.56
N THR A 218 -33.30 -10.76 11.43
CA THR A 218 -32.48 -11.23 12.56
C THR A 218 -31.49 -10.18 13.01
N ILE A 219 -30.85 -9.47 12.07
CA ILE A 219 -29.92 -8.38 12.37
C ILE A 219 -30.67 -7.24 13.08
N ASP A 220 -31.87 -6.91 12.61
CA ASP A 220 -32.70 -5.87 13.21
C ASP A 220 -33.16 -6.24 14.65
N ARG A 221 -33.53 -7.51 14.92
CA ARG A 221 -33.83 -7.98 16.29
C ARG A 221 -32.62 -7.93 17.22
N LEU A 222 -31.43 -8.25 16.72
CA LEU A 222 -30.17 -8.12 17.47
C LEU A 222 -29.88 -6.65 17.80
N GLN A 223 -30.06 -5.76 16.82
CA GLN A 223 -29.94 -4.31 17.00
C GLN A 223 -30.90 -3.79 18.08
N ASP A 224 -32.20 -4.11 17.98
CA ASP A 224 -33.22 -3.69 18.97
C ASP A 224 -32.92 -4.22 20.38
N THR A 225 -32.46 -5.47 20.50
CA THR A 225 -32.17 -6.10 21.79
C THR A 225 -30.93 -5.50 22.45
N LEU A 226 -29.89 -5.17 21.67
CA LEU A 226 -28.70 -4.47 22.16
C LEU A 226 -29.03 -3.02 22.55
N ILE A 227 -29.83 -2.31 21.74
CA ILE A 227 -30.35 -0.97 22.05
C ILE A 227 -31.09 -0.98 23.40
N GLN A 228 -32.05 -1.88 23.60
CA GLN A 228 -32.79 -1.98 24.86
C GLN A 228 -31.89 -2.34 26.05
N THR A 229 -30.89 -3.21 25.86
CA THR A 229 -29.96 -3.62 26.93
C THR A 229 -29.04 -2.46 27.36
N ILE A 230 -28.58 -1.65 26.40
CA ILE A 230 -27.78 -0.44 26.65
C ILE A 230 -28.64 0.66 27.29
N GLN A 231 -29.82 0.97 26.74
CA GLN A 231 -30.75 1.96 27.32
C GLN A 231 -31.19 1.61 28.76
N LYS A 232 -31.23 0.32 29.11
CA LYS A 232 -31.54 -0.16 30.47
C LYS A 232 -30.40 0.05 31.47
N HIS A 233 -29.16 0.24 31.01
CA HIS A 233 -28.02 0.62 31.85
C HIS A 233 -27.74 2.14 31.82
N VAL A 234 -27.83 2.77 30.65
CA VAL A 234 -27.55 4.21 30.45
C VAL A 234 -28.75 5.06 30.87
N THR A 235 -28.87 5.34 32.17
CA THR A 235 -29.94 6.19 32.69
C THR A 235 -29.57 7.68 32.64
N LYS A 236 -30.32 8.44 31.82
CA LYS A 236 -30.38 9.91 31.73
C LYS A 236 -29.14 10.67 31.20
N LYS A 237 -29.03 10.72 29.88
CA LYS A 237 -28.94 11.99 29.12
C LYS A 237 -29.74 11.86 27.82
N LYS A 238 -30.04 12.98 27.15
CA LYS A 238 -31.00 13.03 26.03
C LYS A 238 -30.36 13.32 24.66
N ASP A 239 -29.09 13.72 24.63
CA ASP A 239 -28.40 14.12 23.39
C ASP A 239 -27.72 12.92 22.69
N ASP A 240 -27.15 11.99 23.46
CA ASP A 240 -26.31 10.86 23.02
C ASP A 240 -26.96 9.91 21.99
N SER A 241 -28.26 10.05 21.72
CA SER A 241 -29.04 9.18 20.82
C SER A 241 -28.54 9.15 19.37
N ASN A 242 -28.04 10.26 18.83
CA ASN A 242 -27.52 10.30 17.46
C ASN A 242 -26.15 9.61 17.34
N GLU A 243 -25.28 9.76 18.33
CA GLU A 243 -23.96 9.12 18.33
C GLU A 243 -24.07 7.62 18.63
N LEU A 244 -24.99 7.21 19.52
CA LEU A 244 -25.40 5.81 19.65
C LEU A 244 -25.92 5.25 18.33
N ASN A 245 -26.83 5.94 17.63
CA ASN A 245 -27.35 5.48 16.34
C ASN A 245 -26.26 5.35 15.26
N LYS A 246 -25.27 6.26 15.23
CA LYS A 246 -24.10 6.17 14.34
C LYS A 246 -23.23 4.97 14.70
N LEU A 247 -22.92 4.79 15.98
CA LEU A 247 -22.13 3.65 16.47
C LEU A 247 -22.83 2.30 16.19
N PHE A 248 -24.17 2.24 16.29
CA PHE A 248 -24.95 1.06 15.91
C PHE A 248 -24.94 0.81 14.39
N ALA A 249 -24.88 1.84 13.54
CA ALA A 249 -24.72 1.66 12.10
C ALA A 249 -23.33 1.09 11.75
N GLU A 250 -22.28 1.55 12.44
CA GLU A 250 -20.91 1.06 12.30
C GLU A 250 -20.78 -0.39 12.80
N LEU A 251 -21.34 -0.71 13.97
CA LEU A 251 -21.44 -2.09 14.47
C LEU A 251 -22.28 -3.00 13.56
N LYS A 252 -23.33 -2.48 12.93
CA LYS A 252 -24.14 -3.22 11.95
C LYS A 252 -23.33 -3.56 10.71
N GLN A 253 -22.52 -2.63 10.22
CA GLN A 253 -21.61 -2.88 9.09
C GLN A 253 -20.57 -3.94 9.46
N VAL A 254 -19.85 -3.77 10.57
CA VAL A 254 -18.83 -4.74 11.04
C VAL A 254 -19.43 -6.14 11.26
N LEU A 255 -20.65 -6.25 11.79
CA LEU A 255 -21.35 -7.54 11.94
C LEU A 255 -21.74 -8.15 10.58
N VAL A 256 -22.22 -7.35 9.62
CA VAL A 256 -22.48 -7.83 8.25
C VAL A 256 -21.19 -8.34 7.61
N ASP A 257 -20.11 -7.58 7.67
CA ASP A 257 -18.82 -7.93 7.05
C ASP A 257 -18.22 -9.20 7.69
N THR A 258 -18.27 -9.31 9.01
CA THR A 258 -17.77 -10.50 9.74
C THR A 258 -18.61 -11.76 9.45
N VAL A 259 -19.92 -11.61 9.25
CA VAL A 259 -20.82 -12.70 8.85
C VAL A 259 -20.53 -13.15 7.42
N VAL A 260 -20.31 -12.21 6.50
CA VAL A 260 -19.93 -12.50 5.10
C VAL A 260 -18.59 -13.26 5.03
N GLN A 261 -17.65 -12.99 5.95
CA GLN A 261 -16.32 -13.62 5.97
C GLN A 261 -16.24 -14.99 6.66
N GLN A 262 -17.33 -15.51 7.26
CA GLN A 262 -17.45 -16.86 7.84
C GLN A 262 -16.35 -17.33 8.83
N GLN A 263 -15.77 -16.44 9.66
CA GLN A 263 -14.79 -16.84 10.70
C GLN A 263 -15.40 -16.83 12.11
N SER A 264 -16.05 -17.93 12.46
CA SER A 264 -16.78 -18.11 13.74
C SER A 264 -15.92 -18.07 15.02
N THR A 265 -14.60 -18.08 14.89
CA THR A 265 -13.64 -17.94 16.00
C THR A 265 -13.18 -16.50 16.26
N LEU A 266 -13.18 -15.61 15.25
CA LEU A 266 -12.72 -14.21 15.42
C LEU A 266 -13.78 -13.31 16.07
N LEU A 267 -15.06 -13.66 15.92
CA LEU A 267 -16.21 -12.81 16.28
C LEU A 267 -16.16 -12.28 17.72
N ARG A 268 -15.66 -13.06 18.68
CA ARG A 268 -15.59 -12.65 20.10
C ARG A 268 -14.64 -11.49 20.34
N ASP A 269 -13.42 -11.56 19.79
CA ASP A 269 -12.37 -10.61 20.15
C ASP A 269 -12.44 -9.34 19.30
N VAL A 270 -12.98 -9.42 18.07
CA VAL A 270 -13.35 -8.24 17.26
C VAL A 270 -14.48 -7.44 17.92
N ILE A 271 -15.54 -8.10 18.41
CA ILE A 271 -16.65 -7.41 19.10
C ILE A 271 -16.16 -6.77 20.41
N LYS A 272 -15.35 -7.46 21.22
CA LYS A 272 -14.74 -6.88 22.42
C LYS A 272 -13.94 -5.62 22.09
N GLN A 273 -13.03 -5.70 21.11
CA GLN A 273 -12.16 -4.57 20.77
C GLN A 273 -12.99 -3.36 20.31
N THR A 274 -13.96 -3.57 19.42
CA THR A 274 -14.86 -2.51 18.95
C THR A 274 -15.65 -1.84 20.09
N VAL A 275 -16.14 -2.64 21.05
CA VAL A 275 -16.83 -2.12 22.25
C VAL A 275 -15.85 -1.38 23.18
N PHE A 276 -14.64 -1.91 23.36
CA PHE A 276 -13.61 -1.31 24.22
C PHE A 276 -13.16 0.05 23.70
N ASP A 277 -12.94 0.19 22.39
CA ASP A 277 -12.51 1.45 21.77
C ASP A 277 -13.62 2.52 21.80
N ALA A 278 -14.88 2.12 21.60
CA ALA A 278 -16.03 3.02 21.78
C ALA A 278 -16.16 3.52 23.24
N LEU A 279 -15.94 2.63 24.22
CA LEU A 279 -15.93 2.99 25.64
C LEU A 279 -14.70 3.81 26.06
N ALA A 280 -13.58 3.71 25.33
CA ALA A 280 -12.42 4.56 25.52
C ALA A 280 -12.70 6.00 25.03
N GLN A 281 -13.38 6.17 23.90
CA GLN A 281 -13.70 7.49 23.35
C GLN A 281 -14.60 8.33 24.28
N GLN A 282 -15.54 7.72 25.02
CA GLN A 282 -16.38 8.44 25.99
C GLN A 282 -15.63 8.99 27.22
N LYS A 283 -14.35 8.65 27.44
CA LYS A 283 -13.61 9.07 28.66
C LYS A 283 -13.07 10.51 28.65
N ASN A 284 -13.07 11.22 27.53
CA ASN A 284 -12.46 12.55 27.41
C ASN A 284 -13.43 13.75 27.18
N PRO A 285 -14.38 14.04 28.10
CA PRO A 285 -15.10 15.32 28.11
C PRO A 285 -14.48 16.37 29.05
N ILE A 286 -14.04 17.49 28.47
CA ILE A 286 -13.92 18.84 29.08
C ILE A 286 -12.73 19.10 30.03
N GLU A 287 -11.72 19.84 29.51
CA GLU A 287 -11.18 21.02 30.21
C GLU A 287 -11.41 22.27 29.34
N ALA A 288 -12.64 22.80 29.37
CA ALA A 288 -13.05 23.95 28.56
C ALA A 288 -14.10 24.81 29.29
N ALA A 289 -13.74 25.33 30.48
CA ALA A 289 -14.62 26.21 31.26
C ALA A 289 -13.81 27.17 32.17
N GLY A 290 -13.51 28.39 31.69
CA GLY A 290 -12.85 29.40 32.52
C GLY A 290 -12.60 30.76 31.84
N LEU A 291 -13.21 31.81 32.42
CA LEU A 291 -12.95 33.24 32.20
C LEU A 291 -13.44 33.86 30.85
N PRO A 292 -13.68 35.19 30.81
CA PRO A 292 -14.90 35.70 30.18
C PRO A 292 -14.75 36.35 28.80
N ALA A 293 -15.88 36.49 28.10
CA ALA A 293 -15.98 37.06 26.77
C ALA A 293 -15.52 38.53 26.69
N ARG A 294 -14.64 38.83 25.73
CA ARG A 294 -14.46 40.20 25.21
C ARG A 294 -14.08 40.19 23.72
N HIS A 295 -14.85 40.93 22.93
CA HIS A 295 -14.67 41.20 21.49
C HIS A 295 -14.47 40.00 20.56
N GLN A 296 -15.56 39.60 19.91
CA GLN A 296 -15.48 38.93 18.60
C GLN A 296 -14.67 39.81 17.62
N ARG A 297 -13.45 39.40 17.28
CA ARG A 297 -12.86 39.73 15.98
C ARG A 297 -13.25 38.61 15.01
N LYS A 298 -13.54 38.98 13.76
CA LYS A 298 -13.88 38.04 12.69
C LYS A 298 -12.77 36.99 12.55
N PRO A 299 -13.07 35.74 12.14
CA PRO A 299 -12.03 34.77 11.83
C PRO A 299 -11.07 35.37 10.79
N ILE A 300 -9.79 35.47 11.15
CA ILE A 300 -8.75 35.78 10.19
C ILE A 300 -8.59 34.54 9.34
N ILE A 301 -9.12 34.59 8.11
CA ILE A 301 -8.78 33.63 7.07
C ILE A 301 -7.30 33.89 6.76
N ILE A 302 -6.41 33.09 7.36
CA ILE A 302 -5.00 33.07 6.99
C ILE A 302 -4.95 32.41 5.62
N ALA A 303 -5.03 33.22 4.57
CA ALA A 303 -4.69 32.79 3.23
C ALA A 303 -3.17 32.48 3.24
N THR A 304 -2.82 31.20 3.16
CA THR A 304 -1.43 30.72 3.14
C THR A 304 -0.77 30.95 1.79
N ASN A 305 -0.89 32.16 1.25
CA ASN A 305 -0.01 32.71 0.23
C ASN A 305 1.07 33.53 0.96
N CYS A 306 2.00 32.84 1.62
CA CYS A 306 3.28 33.47 1.92
C CYS A 306 4.03 33.59 0.59
N GLU A 307 3.99 34.77 -0.03
CA GLU A 307 4.86 35.09 -1.17
C GLU A 307 6.32 34.94 -0.71
N VAL A 308 7.00 33.91 -1.21
CA VAL A 308 8.42 33.72 -0.96
C VAL A 308 9.14 34.90 -1.63
N LYS A 309 9.74 35.79 -0.83
CA LYS A 309 10.51 36.93 -1.33
C LYS A 309 11.90 36.48 -1.79
N ILE A 310 11.91 35.72 -2.87
CA ILE A 310 13.12 35.24 -3.54
C ILE A 310 13.84 36.45 -4.15
N ALA A 311 15.16 36.55 -3.97
CA ALA A 311 15.97 37.50 -4.71
C ALA A 311 15.88 37.20 -6.22
N ALA A 312 15.87 38.22 -7.07
CA ALA A 312 15.57 37.99 -8.49
C ALA A 312 16.64 37.11 -9.18
N ASP A 313 16.17 36.11 -9.95
CA ASP A 313 16.94 35.25 -10.88
C ASP A 313 17.70 34.02 -10.31
N VAL A 314 17.33 33.50 -9.13
CA VAL A 314 17.91 32.24 -8.56
C VAL A 314 17.11 30.95 -8.88
N ARG A 315 16.28 30.92 -9.93
CA ARG A 315 15.56 29.69 -10.35
C ARG A 315 16.44 28.64 -11.05
N LYS A 316 17.73 28.92 -11.26
CA LYS A 316 18.66 28.03 -11.97
C LYS A 316 19.15 26.95 -11.02
N THR A 317 18.98 25.68 -11.39
CA THR A 317 19.59 24.53 -10.71
C THR A 317 20.78 24.01 -11.51
N ARG A 318 21.71 23.32 -10.85
CA ARG A 318 22.88 22.72 -11.52
C ARG A 318 22.89 21.21 -11.28
N ILE A 319 22.53 20.47 -12.32
CA ILE A 319 22.29 19.01 -12.23
C ILE A 319 23.27 18.19 -13.07
N ASP A 320 24.34 18.81 -13.57
CA ASP A 320 25.34 18.18 -14.43
C ASP A 320 26.18 17.10 -13.70
N SER A 321 26.82 16.24 -14.48
CA SER A 321 27.59 15.11 -13.97
C SER A 321 28.78 15.51 -13.09
N ALA A 322 29.39 16.68 -13.31
CA ALA A 322 30.51 17.15 -12.48
C ALA A 322 30.01 17.68 -11.14
N PHE A 323 28.87 18.37 -11.10
CA PHE A 323 28.23 18.74 -9.82
C PHE A 323 27.75 17.52 -9.05
N ARG A 324 27.10 16.55 -9.71
CA ARG A 324 26.69 15.29 -9.07
C ARG A 324 27.90 14.56 -8.48
N GLN A 325 29.01 14.43 -9.22
CA GLN A 325 30.26 13.88 -8.69
C GLN A 325 30.83 14.66 -7.49
N GLN A 326 30.75 16.00 -7.51
CA GLN A 326 31.20 16.85 -6.40
C GLN A 326 30.35 16.63 -5.14
N ARG A 327 29.02 16.59 -5.28
CA ARG A 327 28.08 16.23 -4.20
C ARG A 327 28.37 14.83 -3.67
N ASP A 328 28.45 13.85 -4.55
CA ASP A 328 28.60 12.44 -4.18
C ASP A 328 29.96 12.17 -3.50
N ALA A 329 31.02 12.89 -3.88
CA ALA A 329 32.31 12.85 -3.20
C ALA A 329 32.25 13.44 -1.78
N VAL A 330 31.52 14.54 -1.57
CA VAL A 330 31.30 15.12 -0.23
C VAL A 330 30.43 14.19 0.63
N VAL A 331 29.37 13.63 0.06
CA VAL A 331 28.50 12.63 0.70
C VAL A 331 29.27 11.38 1.11
N ALA A 332 30.17 10.88 0.26
CA ALA A 332 31.00 9.71 0.52
C ALA A 332 32.21 10.00 1.44
N ASN A 333 32.50 11.27 1.76
CA ASN A 333 33.66 11.65 2.56
C ASN A 333 33.48 11.20 4.03
N LYS A 334 34.04 10.03 4.37
CA LYS A 334 33.97 9.44 5.71
C LYS A 334 34.49 10.39 6.81
N ARG A 335 35.50 11.22 6.53
CA ARG A 335 36.03 12.19 7.52
C ARG A 335 34.98 13.21 7.95
N LEU A 336 34.12 13.66 7.03
CA LEU A 336 33.01 14.59 7.36
C LEU A 336 31.91 13.88 8.16
N ARG A 337 31.62 12.61 7.87
CA ARG A 337 30.67 11.80 8.67
C ARG A 337 31.21 11.50 10.09
N ASP A 338 32.47 11.07 10.20
CA ASP A 338 33.12 10.67 11.45
C ASP A 338 33.35 11.83 12.43
N VAL A 339 33.48 13.08 11.96
CA VAL A 339 33.64 14.26 12.84
C VAL A 339 32.30 14.72 13.44
N VAL A 340 31.21 14.67 12.67
CA VAL A 340 29.86 15.06 13.14
C VAL A 340 29.37 14.20 14.29
N GLN A 341 29.74 12.91 14.32
CA GLN A 341 29.42 11.99 15.42
C GLN A 341 29.98 12.45 16.79
N GLN A 342 30.98 13.34 16.80
CA GLN A 342 31.61 13.87 18.01
C GLN A 342 30.92 15.15 18.53
N TRP A 343 29.87 15.64 17.84
CA TRP A 343 29.23 16.93 18.10
C TRP A 343 27.86 16.83 18.79
N SER A 344 27.55 15.68 19.41
CA SER A 344 26.27 15.48 20.11
C SER A 344 26.10 16.40 21.33
N SER A 345 27.21 16.79 21.96
CA SER A 345 27.28 17.67 23.15
C SER A 345 27.30 19.17 22.84
N ILE A 346 27.02 19.60 21.61
CA ILE A 346 26.98 21.04 21.29
C ILE A 346 25.69 21.66 21.88
N GLU A 347 25.85 22.71 22.71
CA GLU A 347 24.78 23.28 23.53
C GLU A 347 24.01 24.45 22.88
N SER A 348 24.51 25.04 21.78
CA SER A 348 23.77 26.08 21.03
C SER A 348 23.88 25.96 19.50
N ILE A 349 22.92 26.56 18.79
CA ILE A 349 22.92 26.69 17.32
C ILE A 349 24.17 27.47 16.83
N ALA A 350 24.63 28.47 17.60
CA ALA A 350 25.80 29.26 17.25
C ALA A 350 27.11 28.45 17.34
N ASP A 351 27.26 27.64 18.39
CA ASP A 351 28.43 26.76 18.55
C ASP A 351 28.46 25.67 17.45
N LEU A 352 27.29 25.18 17.02
CA LEU A 352 27.19 24.26 15.88
C LEU A 352 27.69 24.92 14.59
N ALA A 353 27.26 26.16 14.31
CA ALA A 353 27.72 26.90 13.13
C ALA A 353 29.23 27.20 13.17
N ILE A 354 29.80 27.42 14.37
CA ILE A 354 31.24 27.61 14.58
C ILE A 354 32.03 26.31 14.30
N GLU A 355 31.62 25.17 14.86
CA GLU A 355 32.30 23.89 14.58
C GLU A 355 32.11 23.46 13.12
N ILE A 356 30.96 23.71 12.48
CA ILE A 356 30.81 23.43 11.03
C ILE A 356 31.84 24.24 10.21
N LYS A 357 31.99 25.55 10.44
CA LYS A 357 32.97 26.41 9.73
C LYS A 357 34.43 26.05 9.97
N LYS A 358 34.73 25.29 11.02
CA LYS A 358 36.07 24.82 11.38
C LYS A 358 36.49 23.56 10.62
N TYR A 359 35.55 22.79 10.07
CA TYR A 359 35.83 21.56 9.31
C TYR A 359 35.35 21.57 7.85
N GLY A 360 34.29 22.30 7.52
CA GLY A 360 33.86 22.51 6.13
C GLY A 360 34.75 23.54 5.45
N THR A 361 35.32 23.20 4.29
CA THR A 361 36.22 24.09 3.53
C THR A 361 35.49 25.01 2.54
N ASN A 362 34.21 24.75 2.32
CA ASN A 362 33.33 25.42 1.35
C ASN A 362 31.85 25.18 1.74
N ASP A 363 30.94 25.95 1.15
CA ASP A 363 29.52 25.96 1.55
C ASP A 363 28.80 24.63 1.30
N LEU A 364 29.22 23.85 0.30
CA LEU A 364 28.70 22.49 0.05
C LEU A 364 29.09 21.53 1.19
N GLU A 365 30.34 21.56 1.66
CA GLU A 365 30.76 20.79 2.84
C GLU A 365 30.07 21.28 4.12
N CYS A 366 29.89 22.59 4.31
CA CYS A 366 29.17 23.15 5.44
C CYS A 366 27.69 22.72 5.47
N ALA A 367 27.01 22.76 4.32
CA ALA A 367 25.65 22.27 4.16
C ALA A 367 25.53 20.76 4.43
N TRP A 368 26.51 19.97 3.97
CA TRP A 368 26.54 18.52 4.23
C TRP A 368 26.79 18.19 5.71
N LEU A 369 27.70 18.91 6.37
CA LEU A 369 27.96 18.77 7.81
C LEU A 369 26.71 19.13 8.64
N LEU A 370 25.99 20.19 8.24
CA LEU A 370 24.71 20.57 8.86
C LEU A 370 23.64 19.50 8.66
N PHE A 371 23.45 19.01 7.43
CA PHE A 371 22.53 17.92 7.12
C PHE A 371 22.87 16.65 7.90
N CYS A 372 24.16 16.31 8.01
CA CYS A 372 24.62 15.21 8.84
C CYS A 372 24.30 15.40 10.32
N TRP A 373 24.52 16.59 10.86
CA TRP A 373 24.31 16.85 12.29
C TRP A 373 22.83 16.81 12.64
N ILE A 374 21.97 17.49 11.88
CA ILE A 374 20.51 17.46 12.08
C ILE A 374 20.00 16.02 11.89
N GLY A 375 20.43 15.37 10.81
CA GLY A 375 20.06 14.00 10.47
C GLY A 375 20.43 12.97 11.54
N GLN A 376 21.48 13.21 12.34
CA GLN A 376 21.90 12.33 13.44
C GLN A 376 21.27 12.73 14.79
N ASN A 377 21.16 14.03 15.09
CA ASN A 377 20.88 14.52 16.44
C ASN A 377 19.41 14.91 16.69
N ILE A 378 18.60 15.12 15.64
CA ILE A 378 17.17 15.43 15.79
C ILE A 378 16.33 14.19 15.47
N GLN A 379 15.33 13.90 16.31
CA GLN A 379 14.35 12.83 16.11
C GLN A 379 13.02 13.40 15.60
N TYR A 380 12.29 12.61 14.80
CA TYR A 380 10.95 12.99 14.37
C TYR A 380 9.93 12.65 15.46
N GLU A 381 9.18 13.66 15.93
CA GLU A 381 8.18 13.53 16.98
C GLU A 381 6.86 14.19 16.52
N PRO A 382 5.84 13.42 16.09
CA PRO A 382 4.62 13.95 15.46
C PRO A 382 3.78 14.87 16.36
N TYR A 383 3.97 14.85 17.67
CA TYR A 383 3.21 15.66 18.64
C TYR A 383 3.93 16.95 19.07
N CYS A 384 5.07 17.31 18.46
CA CYS A 384 5.81 18.56 18.72
C CYS A 384 5.01 19.81 18.32
N LYS A 385 4.49 20.52 19.34
CA LYS A 385 3.68 21.75 19.18
C LYS A 385 4.51 22.99 18.84
N ASP A 386 5.64 23.17 19.50
CA ASP A 386 6.61 24.22 19.15
C ASP A 386 7.63 23.64 18.18
N ASN A 387 7.96 24.44 17.17
CA ASN A 387 8.85 24.11 16.06
C ASN A 387 9.84 25.25 15.76
N ALA A 388 10.02 26.20 16.68
CA ALA A 388 11.10 27.18 16.61
C ALA A 388 12.46 26.45 16.64
N ALA A 389 13.43 26.91 15.83
CA ALA A 389 14.74 26.30 15.66
C ALA A 389 15.44 26.00 17.01
N GLU A 390 15.47 26.98 17.92
CA GLU A 390 16.09 26.86 19.24
C GLU A 390 15.39 25.80 20.13
N THR A 391 14.06 25.69 20.05
CA THR A 391 13.31 24.66 20.80
C THR A 391 13.61 23.27 20.24
N VAL A 392 13.60 23.10 18.92
CA VAL A 392 13.90 21.83 18.24
C VAL A 392 15.35 21.39 18.52
N PHE A 393 16.29 22.34 18.44
CA PHE A 393 17.69 22.10 18.77
C PHE A 393 17.87 21.62 20.22
N ARG A 394 17.29 22.34 21.20
CA ARG A 394 17.42 21.98 22.63
C ARG A 394 16.70 20.69 23.00
N ALA A 395 15.51 20.46 22.44
CA ALA A 395 14.72 19.27 22.70
C ALA A 395 15.21 18.03 21.93
N ARG A 396 16.07 18.23 20.91
CA ARG A 396 16.56 17.19 19.98
C ARG A 396 15.42 16.44 19.25
N GLN A 397 14.27 17.08 19.07
CA GLN A 397 13.07 16.52 18.46
C GLN A 397 12.18 17.58 17.80
N GLY A 398 11.43 17.21 16.76
CA GLY A 398 10.47 18.10 16.06
C GLY A 398 9.66 17.40 14.97
N VAL A 399 8.75 18.13 14.30
CA VAL A 399 8.18 17.71 13.01
C VAL A 399 8.90 18.42 11.85
N CYS A 400 8.54 18.12 10.60
CA CYS A 400 9.21 18.62 9.39
C CYS A 400 9.46 20.14 9.36
N ARG A 401 8.49 20.94 9.84
CA ARG A 401 8.68 22.39 10.00
C ARG A 401 9.86 22.72 10.93
N GLY A 402 9.96 22.03 12.06
CA GLY A 402 11.04 22.22 13.02
C GLY A 402 12.42 21.85 12.47
N PHE A 403 12.50 20.76 11.70
CA PHE A 403 13.69 20.40 10.94
C PHE A 403 14.07 21.49 9.93
N ALA A 404 13.10 21.98 9.14
CA ALA A 404 13.33 22.99 8.11
C ALA A 404 13.74 24.36 8.69
N SER A 405 13.11 24.81 9.77
CA SER A 405 13.46 26.05 10.47
C SER A 405 14.83 25.96 11.15
N LEU A 406 15.20 24.81 11.73
CA LEU A 406 16.54 24.62 12.30
C LEU A 406 17.62 24.62 11.20
N TYR A 407 17.37 23.98 10.06
CA TYR A 407 18.28 24.02 8.92
C TYR A 407 18.47 25.46 8.39
N HIS A 408 17.38 26.24 8.31
CA HIS A 408 17.40 27.66 7.90
C HIS A 408 18.19 28.56 8.88
N GLU A 409 17.95 28.43 10.18
CA GLU A 409 18.66 29.23 11.20
C GLU A 409 20.16 28.94 11.19
N CYS A 410 20.55 27.66 11.12
CA CYS A 410 21.95 27.27 10.95
C CYS A 410 22.55 27.84 9.65
N CYS A 411 21.86 27.75 8.51
CA CYS A 411 22.35 28.32 7.25
C CYS A 411 22.57 29.84 7.35
N SER A 412 21.71 30.55 8.06
CA SER A 412 21.81 32.00 8.29
C SER A 412 23.10 32.37 9.05
N LEU A 413 23.49 31.58 10.06
CA LEU A 413 24.78 31.75 10.77
C LEU A 413 25.98 31.24 9.94
N LEU A 414 25.75 30.27 9.04
CA LEU A 414 26.76 29.83 8.10
C LEU A 414 27.05 30.89 7.03
N GLY A 415 26.07 31.72 6.66
CA GLY A 415 26.14 32.66 5.54
C GLY A 415 25.67 32.07 4.22
N ILE A 416 24.99 30.92 4.27
CA ILE A 416 24.42 30.22 3.12
C ILE A 416 22.98 30.73 2.94
N GLU A 417 22.65 31.26 1.76
CA GLU A 417 21.27 31.67 1.46
C GLU A 417 20.36 30.43 1.46
N CYS A 418 19.30 30.47 2.27
CA CYS A 418 18.39 29.37 2.52
C CYS A 418 16.94 29.88 2.56
N ALA A 419 16.00 29.06 2.12
CA ALA A 419 14.58 29.31 2.23
C ALA A 419 13.86 28.10 2.83
N GLU A 420 12.90 28.33 3.73
CA GLU A 420 11.89 27.34 4.09
C GLU A 420 10.85 27.22 2.95
N ILE A 421 10.47 25.99 2.62
CA ILE A 421 9.45 25.67 1.63
C ILE A 421 8.35 24.88 2.33
N ALA A 422 7.10 25.34 2.20
CA ALA A 422 5.92 24.63 2.68
C ALA A 422 5.09 24.12 1.49
N GLY A 423 4.75 22.83 1.51
CA GLY A 423 4.03 22.18 0.42
C GLY A 423 3.41 20.86 0.85
N TYR A 424 3.46 19.85 -0.01
CA TYR A 424 2.86 18.53 0.20
C TYR A 424 3.84 17.42 -0.17
N ALA A 425 3.72 16.25 0.46
CA ALA A 425 4.58 15.10 0.18
C ALA A 425 3.82 13.77 -0.04
N LYS A 426 4.42 12.85 -0.79
CA LYS A 426 3.88 11.50 -1.07
C LYS A 426 4.56 10.44 -0.21
N GLN A 427 3.93 10.06 0.91
CA GLN A 427 4.43 8.96 1.74
C GLN A 427 4.03 7.57 1.20
N ALA A 428 2.78 7.35 0.78
CA ALA A 428 2.26 6.11 0.18
C ALA A 428 1.16 6.43 -0.84
N PHE A 429 0.84 5.54 -1.79
CA PHE A 429 -0.08 5.93 -2.87
C PHE A 429 -1.57 5.92 -2.46
N LEU A 430 -2.06 4.90 -1.74
CA LEU A 430 -3.50 4.82 -1.39
C LEU A 430 -3.97 6.04 -0.57
N LYS A 431 -3.13 6.53 0.35
CA LYS A 431 -3.42 7.72 1.18
C LYS A 431 -3.59 9.02 0.37
N LEU A 432 -3.16 9.05 -0.90
CA LEU A 432 -3.36 10.19 -1.80
C LEU A 432 -4.69 10.14 -2.55
N CYS A 433 -5.28 8.94 -2.73
CA CYS A 433 -6.61 8.77 -3.28
C CYS A 433 -7.70 9.31 -2.33
N GLU A 434 -7.44 9.29 -1.01
CA GLU A 434 -8.40 9.71 0.02
C GLU A 434 -8.45 11.23 0.24
N GLU A 435 -7.31 11.95 0.14
CA GLU A 435 -7.24 13.35 -0.32
C GLU A 435 -5.79 13.88 -0.24
N LEU A 436 -5.29 14.56 -1.29
CA LEU A 436 -3.98 15.24 -1.24
C LEU A 436 -3.90 16.44 -0.26
N LYS A 437 -4.96 16.75 0.49
CA LYS A 437 -4.89 17.75 1.59
C LYS A 437 -4.26 17.17 2.85
N GLN A 438 -4.14 15.84 2.95
CA GLN A 438 -3.85 15.13 4.21
C GLN A 438 -2.36 14.96 4.54
N SER A 439 -1.43 15.31 3.62
CA SER A 439 0.02 15.26 3.89
C SER A 439 0.73 16.58 3.55
N PRO A 440 0.54 17.64 4.37
CA PRO A 440 1.36 18.84 4.31
C PRO A 440 2.78 18.53 4.80
N HIS A 441 3.78 19.11 4.16
CA HIS A 441 5.19 18.90 4.48
C HIS A 441 6.01 20.20 4.38
N ALA A 442 7.20 20.20 4.99
CA ALA A 442 8.12 21.34 4.96
C ALA A 442 9.57 20.88 4.79
N TRP A 443 10.31 21.58 3.94
CA TRP A 443 11.70 21.28 3.57
C TRP A 443 12.44 22.60 3.22
N ASN A 444 13.65 22.54 2.68
CA ASN A 444 14.44 23.72 2.35
C ASN A 444 14.89 23.77 0.87
N SER A 445 15.25 24.97 0.42
CA SER A 445 16.25 25.13 -0.64
C SER A 445 17.41 25.99 -0.18
N ILE A 446 18.62 25.70 -0.66
CA ILE A 446 19.80 26.57 -0.47
C ILE A 446 20.42 26.99 -1.80
N VAL A 447 21.15 28.11 -1.78
CA VAL A 447 21.95 28.59 -2.91
C VAL A 447 23.43 28.23 -2.70
N LEU A 448 24.05 27.59 -3.69
CA LEU A 448 25.50 27.33 -3.76
C LEU A 448 26.00 27.71 -5.17
N ASP A 449 27.10 28.44 -5.28
CA ASP A 449 27.68 28.90 -6.56
C ASP A 449 26.67 29.59 -7.51
N HIS A 450 25.71 30.35 -6.95
CA HIS A 450 24.58 31.01 -7.64
C HIS A 450 23.49 30.08 -8.22
N TYR A 451 23.49 28.80 -7.86
CA TYR A 451 22.43 27.85 -8.21
C TYR A 451 21.64 27.41 -6.97
N THR A 452 20.34 27.15 -7.14
CA THR A 452 19.47 26.67 -6.06
C THR A 452 19.33 25.15 -6.08
N TYR A 453 19.27 24.54 -4.90
CA TYR A 453 19.16 23.09 -4.70
C TYR A 453 18.14 22.74 -3.62
N LEU A 454 17.50 21.58 -3.71
CA LEU A 454 16.46 21.11 -2.79
C LEU A 454 17.04 20.18 -1.72
N ILE A 455 16.65 20.39 -0.45
CA ILE A 455 17.07 19.59 0.70
C ILE A 455 15.85 19.28 1.57
N ASP A 456 15.63 18.01 1.92
CA ASP A 456 14.74 17.63 3.02
C ASP A 456 15.54 17.04 4.20
N PRO A 457 15.83 17.84 5.23
CA PRO A 457 16.51 17.35 6.44
C PRO A 457 15.65 16.41 7.28
N THR A 458 14.33 16.34 7.06
CA THR A 458 13.40 15.45 7.76
C THR A 458 13.51 14.03 7.23
N TRP A 459 13.24 13.81 5.93
CA TRP A 459 13.32 12.47 5.33
C TRP A 459 14.76 11.95 5.25
N GLY A 460 15.76 12.83 5.21
CA GLY A 460 17.16 12.47 5.42
C GLY A 460 17.45 11.87 6.81
N ALA A 461 16.70 12.28 7.84
CA ALA A 461 16.83 11.81 9.22
C ALA A 461 15.94 10.59 9.53
N GLU A 462 14.72 10.55 8.99
CA GLU A 462 13.76 9.44 9.13
C GLU A 462 14.25 8.15 8.45
N GLY A 463 14.95 8.27 7.32
CA GLY A 463 15.48 7.14 6.56
C GLY A 463 16.63 6.37 7.22
N ARG A 464 16.94 6.63 8.50
CA ARG A 464 17.99 5.95 9.26
C ARG A 464 17.75 4.45 9.35
N ASP A 465 18.61 3.68 8.68
CA ASP A 465 18.66 2.23 8.85
C ASP A 465 19.38 1.83 10.15
N ASN A 466 19.47 0.52 10.40
CA ASN A 466 20.09 -0.04 11.62
C ASN A 466 21.58 0.34 11.79
N ASP A 467 22.25 0.84 10.75
CA ASP A 467 23.63 1.34 10.80
C ASP A 467 23.70 2.85 11.09
N ASN A 468 22.56 3.50 11.42
CA ASN A 468 22.39 4.96 11.54
C ASN A 468 22.74 5.74 10.25
N LYS A 469 22.69 5.12 9.06
CA LYS A 469 22.98 5.80 7.80
C LYS A 469 21.82 6.72 7.41
N LEU A 470 22.12 7.99 7.17
CA LEU A 470 21.15 8.97 6.69
C LEU A 470 20.74 8.70 5.24
N GLU A 471 19.51 9.06 4.87
CA GLU A 471 19.08 9.04 3.47
C GLU A 471 19.58 10.28 2.72
N ASP A 472 20.87 10.21 2.39
CA ASP A 472 21.65 11.17 1.59
C ASP A 472 21.06 11.51 0.21
N PHE A 473 20.09 10.75 -0.30
CA PHE A 473 19.30 11.14 -1.48
C PHE A 473 18.59 12.49 -1.31
N TYR A 474 18.14 12.83 -0.09
CA TYR A 474 17.44 14.09 0.20
C TYR A 474 18.38 15.29 0.44
N PHE A 475 19.68 15.12 0.24
CA PHE A 475 20.67 16.21 0.25
C PHE A 475 21.00 16.63 -1.18
N LEU A 476 20.62 17.86 -1.56
CA LEU A 476 20.84 18.42 -2.90
C LEU A 476 20.27 17.49 -3.98
N THR A 477 18.99 17.15 -3.80
CA THR A 477 18.21 16.34 -4.75
C THR A 477 17.96 17.16 -6.02
N SER A 478 18.00 16.54 -7.20
CA SER A 478 17.61 17.27 -8.41
C SER A 478 16.09 17.42 -8.50
N PRO A 479 15.56 18.54 -9.04
CA PRO A 479 14.11 18.77 -9.12
C PRO A 479 13.36 17.65 -9.84
N GLU A 480 13.97 17.06 -10.87
CA GLU A 480 13.42 15.95 -11.67
C GLU A 480 13.22 14.67 -10.85
N GLU A 481 14.01 14.48 -9.79
CA GLU A 481 13.94 13.34 -8.88
C GLU A 481 13.02 13.62 -7.69
N PHE A 482 13.08 14.86 -7.17
CA PHE A 482 12.35 15.34 -5.99
C PHE A 482 10.84 15.48 -6.27
N ILE A 483 10.45 15.93 -7.47
CA ILE A 483 9.05 16.17 -7.88
C ILE A 483 8.17 14.90 -7.86
N TYR A 484 8.75 13.69 -7.86
CA TYR A 484 8.00 12.44 -7.67
C TYR A 484 7.48 12.24 -6.24
N THR A 485 7.98 13.01 -5.27
CA THR A 485 7.59 12.92 -3.86
C THR A 485 7.11 14.23 -3.27
N HIS A 486 7.65 15.37 -3.70
CA HIS A 486 7.39 16.68 -3.12
C HIS A 486 6.71 17.62 -4.11
N TYR A 487 5.68 18.36 -3.66
CA TYR A 487 4.97 19.34 -4.48
C TYR A 487 4.78 20.67 -3.76
N VAL A 488 5.16 21.74 -4.45
CA VAL A 488 4.87 23.13 -4.11
C VAL A 488 4.37 23.85 -5.38
N ASN A 489 3.58 24.91 -5.20
CA ASN A 489 3.07 25.72 -6.30
C ASN A 489 4.00 26.92 -6.54
N GLY A 490 4.50 27.12 -7.75
CA GLY A 490 5.31 28.30 -8.11
C GLY A 490 6.78 28.26 -7.70
N TYR A 491 7.28 27.15 -7.14
CA TYR A 491 8.68 27.02 -6.69
C TYR A 491 9.21 25.57 -6.77
N GLN A 492 8.82 24.83 -7.79
CA GLN A 492 9.23 23.43 -7.96
C GLN A 492 10.71 23.28 -8.37
N LEU A 493 11.31 24.34 -8.93
CA LEU A 493 12.62 24.35 -9.59
C LEU A 493 12.76 23.36 -10.76
N PHE A 494 11.63 22.76 -11.17
CA PHE A 494 11.46 21.87 -12.30
C PHE A 494 10.73 22.64 -13.41
N GLU A 495 11.20 22.55 -14.67
CA GLU A 495 10.62 23.26 -15.80
C GLU A 495 10.18 22.31 -16.94
N PRO A 496 8.94 22.42 -17.46
CA PRO A 496 7.86 23.29 -16.97
C PRO A 496 7.32 22.80 -15.61
N GLU A 497 6.89 23.74 -14.74
CA GLU A 497 6.21 23.38 -13.49
C GLU A 497 4.96 22.55 -13.78
N ILE A 498 4.80 21.41 -13.10
CA ILE A 498 3.65 20.52 -13.27
C ILE A 498 2.49 20.95 -12.38
N ILE A 499 1.24 20.68 -12.79
CA ILE A 499 0.07 20.96 -11.94
C ILE A 499 -0.13 19.87 -10.88
N LYS A 500 -0.93 20.17 -9.85
CA LYS A 500 -1.21 19.27 -8.71
C LYS A 500 -1.79 17.92 -9.16
N GLU A 501 -2.57 17.94 -10.24
CA GLU A 501 -3.24 16.79 -10.84
C GLU A 501 -2.25 15.89 -11.61
N GLU A 502 -1.27 16.50 -12.28
CA GLU A 502 -0.15 15.79 -12.92
C GLU A 502 0.76 15.17 -11.85
N PHE A 503 1.12 15.94 -10.81
CA PHE A 503 1.84 15.43 -9.64
C PHE A 503 1.11 14.25 -9.00
N LEU A 504 -0.21 14.34 -8.76
CA LEU A 504 -1.03 13.23 -8.28
C LEU A 504 -0.86 11.97 -9.13
N SER A 505 -0.90 12.11 -10.46
CA SER A 505 -0.79 11.00 -11.40
C SER A 505 0.57 10.30 -11.41
N LEU A 506 1.64 10.90 -10.89
CA LEU A 506 2.97 10.26 -10.81
C LEU A 506 3.01 9.12 -9.77
N PRO A 507 3.70 7.99 -10.02
CA PRO A 507 4.00 6.99 -8.99
C PRO A 507 4.89 7.59 -7.89
N VAL A 508 4.91 6.99 -6.70
CA VAL A 508 5.83 7.40 -5.64
C VAL A 508 7.19 6.75 -5.90
N MET A 509 8.20 7.53 -6.30
CA MET A 509 9.58 7.04 -6.43
C MET A 509 10.35 7.28 -5.12
N LYS A 510 10.87 6.20 -4.52
CA LYS A 510 11.69 6.26 -3.31
C LYS A 510 13.18 6.40 -3.65
N SER A 511 14.01 6.80 -2.69
CA SER A 511 15.47 6.95 -2.89
C SER A 511 16.13 5.71 -3.49
N THR A 512 15.69 4.50 -3.11
CA THR A 512 16.14 3.20 -3.66
C THR A 512 16.05 3.13 -5.19
N TYR A 513 15.01 3.72 -5.81
CA TYR A 513 14.84 3.72 -7.27
C TYR A 513 15.99 4.44 -7.98
N TYR A 514 16.41 5.58 -7.43
CA TYR A 514 17.51 6.37 -7.97
C TYR A 514 18.87 5.76 -7.58
N LYS A 515 19.04 5.37 -6.31
CA LYS A 515 20.28 4.75 -5.78
C LYS A 515 20.68 3.47 -6.52
N LEU A 516 19.71 2.66 -6.94
CA LEU A 516 19.94 1.41 -7.68
C LEU A 516 19.83 1.58 -9.21
N GLY A 517 19.78 2.82 -9.72
CA GLY A 517 19.81 3.10 -11.16
C GLY A 517 18.64 2.51 -11.95
N LEU A 518 17.46 2.41 -11.33
CA LEU A 518 16.28 1.84 -11.97
C LEU A 518 15.71 2.81 -13.01
N THR A 519 15.01 2.30 -14.02
CA THR A 519 14.20 3.13 -14.94
C THR A 519 12.88 2.46 -15.24
N LEU A 520 11.79 2.98 -14.66
CA LEU A 520 10.44 2.53 -14.95
C LEU A 520 10.12 2.75 -16.44
N LEU A 521 9.75 1.69 -17.16
CA LEU A 521 9.43 1.72 -18.59
C LEU A 521 7.92 1.86 -18.81
N SER A 522 7.12 1.00 -18.15
CA SER A 522 5.65 1.02 -18.20
C SER A 522 5.06 0.39 -16.93
N PRO A 523 3.93 0.87 -16.39
CA PRO A 523 3.24 2.12 -16.75
C PRO A 523 4.11 3.34 -16.44
N LYS A 524 3.61 4.55 -16.72
CA LYS A 524 4.24 5.81 -16.25
C LYS A 524 3.43 6.48 -15.13
N GLN A 525 2.20 6.03 -14.94
CA GLN A 525 1.21 6.52 -14.00
C GLN A 525 1.30 5.74 -12.68
N GLY A 526 1.05 6.43 -11.58
CA GLY A 526 0.91 5.84 -10.25
C GLY A 526 -0.42 5.13 -10.08
N LEU A 527 -1.54 5.76 -10.47
CA LEU A 527 -2.85 5.11 -10.54
C LEU A 527 -3.04 4.45 -11.91
N ASN A 528 -3.47 3.19 -11.93
CA ASN A 528 -3.68 2.41 -13.14
C ASN A 528 -5.05 1.73 -13.10
N GLU A 529 -5.92 2.10 -14.03
CA GLU A 529 -7.25 1.49 -14.25
C GLU A 529 -7.08 0.18 -15.03
N ILE A 530 -7.55 -0.95 -14.48
CA ILE A 530 -7.45 -2.26 -15.13
C ILE A 530 -8.74 -3.10 -15.02
N ASN A 531 -9.01 -3.85 -16.08
CA ASN A 531 -10.08 -4.85 -16.18
C ASN A 531 -9.54 -6.23 -16.65
N GLN A 532 -8.21 -6.43 -16.53
CA GLN A 532 -7.51 -7.64 -16.94
C GLN A 532 -6.92 -8.33 -15.71
N ASN A 533 -6.94 -9.66 -15.72
CA ASN A 533 -6.43 -10.48 -14.62
C ASN A 533 -4.89 -10.51 -14.51
N LEU A 534 -4.15 -10.01 -15.50
CA LEU A 534 -2.69 -9.94 -15.51
C LEU A 534 -2.21 -8.53 -15.84
N PHE A 535 -1.70 -7.81 -14.84
CA PHE A 535 -1.02 -6.53 -15.02
C PHE A 535 0.51 -6.71 -15.09
N LYS A 536 1.21 -5.84 -15.84
CA LYS A 536 2.67 -5.88 -16.01
C LYS A 536 3.30 -4.51 -15.78
N ILE A 537 4.19 -4.44 -14.80
CA ILE A 537 5.12 -3.34 -14.57
C ILE A 537 6.48 -3.76 -15.15
N ALA A 538 7.04 -2.98 -16.07
CA ALA A 538 8.34 -3.23 -16.69
C ALA A 538 9.33 -2.13 -16.30
N ILE A 539 10.50 -2.52 -15.79
CA ILE A 539 11.52 -1.64 -15.22
C ILE A 539 12.88 -2.08 -15.76
N ARG A 540 13.67 -1.17 -16.32
CA ARG A 540 15.08 -1.43 -16.59
C ARG A 540 15.86 -1.40 -15.28
N THR A 541 16.72 -2.38 -15.04
CA THR A 541 17.57 -2.46 -13.85
C THR A 541 18.99 -2.94 -14.19
N PRO A 542 20.03 -2.52 -13.45
CA PRO A 542 21.36 -3.12 -13.53
C PRO A 542 21.32 -4.65 -13.35
N ALA A 543 22.28 -5.35 -13.94
CA ALA A 543 22.31 -6.83 -13.93
C ALA A 543 22.46 -7.43 -12.51
N ASN A 544 23.01 -6.65 -11.57
CA ASN A 544 23.22 -7.02 -10.17
C ASN A 544 22.10 -6.52 -9.22
N VAL A 545 20.93 -6.17 -9.76
CA VAL A 545 19.73 -5.78 -8.99
C VAL A 545 18.62 -6.81 -9.15
N ASN A 546 18.00 -7.18 -8.02
CA ASN A 546 16.78 -7.98 -7.96
C ASN A 546 15.58 -7.13 -7.55
N LEU A 547 14.40 -7.47 -8.06
CA LEU A 547 13.12 -6.87 -7.67
C LEU A 547 12.16 -7.90 -7.10
N PHE A 548 11.30 -7.49 -6.16
CA PHE A 548 10.02 -8.16 -5.89
C PHE A 548 8.88 -7.13 -5.82
N ALA A 549 7.64 -7.62 -5.86
CA ALA A 549 6.43 -6.79 -5.71
C ALA A 549 5.51 -7.36 -4.62
N THR A 550 4.84 -6.50 -3.86
CA THR A 550 3.68 -6.86 -3.02
C THR A 550 2.40 -6.28 -3.60
N LEU A 551 1.28 -6.96 -3.35
CA LEU A 551 -0.07 -6.46 -3.59
C LEU A 551 -0.79 -6.30 -2.23
N LYS A 552 -1.35 -5.14 -1.94
CA LYS A 552 -2.04 -4.86 -0.66
C LYS A 552 -3.41 -4.21 -0.84
N VAL A 553 -4.32 -4.41 0.12
CA VAL A 553 -5.58 -3.67 0.26
C VAL A 553 -5.65 -3.15 1.69
N GLY A 554 -5.57 -1.83 1.87
CA GLY A 554 -5.25 -1.24 3.17
C GLY A 554 -3.94 -1.83 3.71
N ASP A 555 -3.91 -2.17 5.00
CA ASP A 555 -2.75 -2.79 5.65
C ASP A 555 -2.59 -4.30 5.35
N ILE A 556 -3.54 -4.93 4.63
CA ILE A 556 -3.52 -6.37 4.35
C ILE A 556 -2.70 -6.66 3.09
N GLU A 557 -1.55 -7.33 3.27
CA GLU A 557 -0.72 -7.85 2.17
C GLU A 557 -1.22 -9.22 1.70
N TYR A 558 -1.49 -9.36 0.39
CA TYR A 558 -1.84 -10.64 -0.20
C TYR A 558 -0.65 -11.62 -0.21
N PRO A 559 -0.88 -12.94 -0.14
CA PRO A 559 0.20 -13.92 -0.11
C PRO A 559 1.24 -13.74 -1.23
N ARG A 560 2.48 -13.48 -0.82
CA ARG A 560 3.63 -13.29 -1.72
C ARG A 560 3.82 -14.50 -2.64
N ASN A 561 4.30 -14.24 -3.85
CA ASN A 561 4.52 -15.20 -4.94
C ASN A 561 3.22 -15.83 -5.52
N LEU A 562 2.03 -15.57 -4.96
CA LEU A 562 0.75 -16.01 -5.54
C LEU A 562 0.06 -14.92 -6.35
N HIS A 563 0.12 -13.66 -5.90
CA HIS A 563 -0.47 -12.51 -6.62
C HIS A 563 0.56 -11.59 -7.28
N THR A 564 1.85 -11.89 -7.12
CA THR A 564 2.96 -11.15 -7.73
C THR A 564 4.06 -12.09 -8.20
N LEU A 565 4.67 -11.79 -9.35
CA LEU A 565 5.80 -12.53 -9.92
C LEU A 565 6.75 -11.54 -10.60
N CYS A 566 7.96 -11.36 -10.06
CA CYS A 566 8.98 -10.54 -10.69
C CYS A 566 10.09 -11.43 -11.28
N GLN A 567 10.38 -11.26 -12.57
CA GLN A 567 11.40 -12.00 -13.32
C GLN A 567 12.07 -11.11 -14.37
N ARG A 568 13.23 -11.52 -14.90
CA ARG A 568 13.86 -10.85 -16.06
C ARG A 568 12.98 -11.06 -17.32
N ASP A 569 13.09 -10.16 -18.29
CA ASP A 569 12.45 -10.29 -19.60
C ASP A 569 13.16 -11.35 -20.47
N GLU A 570 12.38 -12.12 -21.26
CA GLU A 570 12.88 -13.21 -22.11
C GLU A 570 13.98 -12.76 -23.08
N ILE A 571 13.85 -11.54 -23.63
CA ILE A 571 14.70 -11.02 -24.71
C ILE A 571 15.60 -9.89 -24.20
N LYS A 572 15.12 -9.08 -23.26
CA LYS A 572 15.79 -7.87 -22.78
C LYS A 572 16.32 -8.07 -21.37
N SER A 573 17.54 -8.61 -21.24
CA SER A 573 18.15 -8.89 -19.93
C SER A 573 18.35 -7.64 -19.05
N ASP A 574 18.35 -6.43 -19.62
CA ASP A 574 18.32 -5.16 -18.87
C ASP A 574 16.95 -4.85 -18.25
N VAL A 575 15.89 -5.57 -18.61
CA VAL A 575 14.51 -5.37 -18.15
C VAL A 575 14.08 -6.45 -17.15
N TYR A 576 13.48 -5.99 -16.07
CA TYR A 576 12.73 -6.77 -15.10
C TYR A 576 11.23 -6.53 -15.32
N ASN A 577 10.46 -7.61 -15.38
CA ASN A 577 9.01 -7.61 -15.48
C ASN A 577 8.43 -8.08 -14.14
N CYS A 578 7.72 -7.19 -13.44
CA CYS A 578 6.88 -7.52 -12.30
C CYS A 578 5.44 -7.65 -12.77
N TYR A 579 4.94 -8.87 -12.76
CA TYR A 579 3.56 -9.24 -13.05
C TYR A 579 2.74 -9.25 -11.76
N ILE A 580 1.48 -8.83 -11.86
CA ILE A 580 0.53 -8.76 -10.74
C ILE A 580 -0.81 -9.34 -11.19
N THR A 581 -1.41 -10.21 -10.39
CA THR A 581 -2.74 -10.78 -10.64
C THR A 581 -3.70 -10.42 -9.50
N PRO A 582 -4.55 -9.39 -9.66
CA PRO A 582 -5.55 -9.06 -8.66
C PRO A 582 -6.56 -10.22 -8.48
N PRO A 583 -6.93 -10.59 -7.24
CA PRO A 583 -7.90 -11.66 -7.00
C PRO A 583 -9.36 -11.26 -7.26
N LEU A 584 -9.68 -9.97 -7.09
CA LEU A 584 -11.04 -9.42 -7.12
C LEU A 584 -11.02 -7.96 -7.63
N ASP A 585 -12.19 -7.44 -7.97
CA ASP A 585 -12.40 -5.99 -8.11
C ASP A 585 -12.05 -5.24 -6.79
N GLY A 586 -11.55 -4.01 -6.91
CA GLY A 586 -11.15 -3.20 -5.75
C GLY A 586 -9.98 -2.26 -6.02
N LEU A 587 -9.51 -1.59 -4.97
CA LEU A 587 -8.40 -0.64 -5.01
C LEU A 587 -7.20 -1.22 -4.23
N TYR A 588 -6.05 -1.32 -4.89
CA TYR A 588 -4.88 -2.03 -4.37
C TYR A 588 -3.62 -1.16 -4.40
N GLU A 589 -2.75 -1.24 -3.37
CA GLU A 589 -1.37 -0.73 -3.47
C GLU A 589 -0.45 -1.82 -4.04
N VAL A 590 0.40 -1.41 -4.99
CA VAL A 590 1.50 -2.22 -5.50
C VAL A 590 2.81 -1.52 -5.17
N THR A 591 3.62 -2.17 -4.33
CA THR A 591 4.96 -1.69 -3.98
C THR A 591 5.98 -2.59 -4.63
N ILE A 592 6.85 -2.00 -5.46
CA ILE A 592 8.05 -2.62 -5.99
C ILE A 592 9.19 -2.35 -5.02
N PHE A 593 9.82 -3.43 -4.57
CA PHE A 593 11.00 -3.42 -3.72
C PHE A 593 12.23 -3.81 -4.55
N ALA A 594 13.39 -3.24 -4.23
CA ALA A 594 14.64 -3.50 -4.92
C ALA A 594 15.79 -3.74 -3.93
N LYS A 595 16.81 -4.49 -4.39
CA LYS A 595 18.11 -4.64 -3.73
C LYS A 595 19.22 -5.00 -4.71
N MET A 596 20.46 -4.85 -4.29
CA MET A 596 21.63 -5.45 -4.93
C MET A 596 21.72 -6.96 -4.62
N ASN A 597 22.39 -7.73 -5.47
CA ASN A 597 22.51 -9.19 -5.33
C ASN A 597 23.21 -9.63 -4.02
N ASP A 598 24.12 -8.81 -3.51
CA ASP A 598 24.91 -9.01 -2.29
C ASP A 598 24.24 -8.47 -1.01
N GLU A 599 23.21 -7.63 -1.13
CA GLU A 599 22.38 -7.21 0.01
C GLU A 599 21.46 -8.35 0.46
N THR A 600 21.11 -8.41 1.75
CA THR A 600 20.17 -9.41 2.27
C THR A 600 18.73 -8.90 2.23
N THR A 601 18.50 -7.68 2.72
CA THR A 601 17.21 -6.98 2.75
C THR A 601 16.87 -6.35 1.40
N TYR A 602 15.58 -6.04 1.20
CA TYR A 602 15.11 -5.18 0.11
C TYR A 602 14.57 -3.88 0.71
N LYS A 603 14.61 -2.79 -0.07
CA LYS A 603 14.00 -1.49 0.27
C LYS A 603 12.94 -1.10 -0.77
N ASP A 604 11.89 -0.41 -0.35
CA ASP A 604 10.86 0.15 -1.23
C ASP A 604 11.49 1.04 -2.30
N ALA A 605 11.07 0.87 -3.56
CA ALA A 605 11.59 1.63 -4.70
C ALA A 605 10.49 2.40 -5.44
N ILE A 606 9.34 1.76 -5.71
CA ILE A 606 8.22 2.38 -6.42
C ILE A 606 6.90 1.97 -5.77
N ASN A 607 6.03 2.92 -5.40
CA ASN A 607 4.64 2.63 -5.03
C ASN A 607 3.67 3.12 -6.12
N MET A 608 2.72 2.26 -6.46
CA MET A 608 1.64 2.47 -7.42
C MET A 608 0.31 2.01 -6.81
N CYS A 609 -0.79 2.33 -7.47
CA CYS A 609 -2.12 1.83 -7.17
C CYS A 609 -2.77 1.23 -8.41
N LEU A 610 -3.47 0.10 -8.23
CA LEU A 610 -4.33 -0.51 -9.25
C LEU A 610 -5.78 -0.32 -8.82
N HIS A 611 -6.60 0.27 -9.69
CA HIS A 611 -8.04 0.22 -9.57
C HIS A 611 -8.55 -0.86 -10.52
N VAL A 612 -9.17 -1.89 -9.94
CA VAL A 612 -9.56 -3.13 -10.62
C VAL A 612 -11.08 -3.17 -10.70
N SER A 613 -11.62 -3.28 -11.92
CA SER A 613 -13.06 -3.37 -12.13
C SER A 613 -13.44 -4.31 -13.27
N ASN A 614 -14.51 -5.08 -13.06
CA ASN A 614 -15.04 -6.09 -13.97
C ASN A 614 -14.01 -7.19 -14.33
N ILE A 615 -13.17 -7.61 -13.37
CA ILE A 615 -12.19 -8.68 -13.57
C ILE A 615 -12.89 -10.02 -13.83
N ALA A 616 -12.52 -10.69 -14.93
CA ALA A 616 -12.92 -12.06 -15.21
C ALA A 616 -11.74 -13.01 -14.93
N ASP A 617 -12.06 -14.21 -14.43
CA ASP A 617 -11.15 -15.35 -14.31
C ASP A 617 -9.80 -15.01 -13.66
N ALA A 618 -9.84 -14.45 -12.45
CA ALA A 618 -8.66 -14.13 -11.65
C ALA A 618 -7.87 -15.40 -11.27
N PHE A 619 -6.54 -15.35 -11.37
CA PHE A 619 -5.66 -16.49 -11.12
C PHE A 619 -4.46 -16.14 -10.21
N MET A 620 -3.82 -17.18 -9.67
CA MET A 620 -2.55 -17.06 -8.93
C MET A 620 -1.38 -17.56 -9.78
N PHE A 621 -0.19 -17.00 -9.58
CA PHE A 621 1.06 -17.50 -10.17
C PHE A 621 1.51 -18.84 -9.54
N PRO A 622 2.26 -19.68 -10.28
CA PRO A 622 2.80 -20.94 -9.75
C PRO A 622 3.72 -20.68 -8.56
N ILE A 623 3.75 -21.58 -7.58
CA ILE A 623 4.59 -21.41 -6.39
C ILE A 623 6.05 -21.52 -6.81
N THR A 624 6.77 -20.39 -6.83
CA THR A 624 8.21 -20.32 -7.10
C THR A 624 9.03 -20.50 -5.82
N TYR A 625 10.15 -21.21 -5.94
CA TYR A 625 11.13 -21.45 -4.87
C TYR A 625 12.37 -20.57 -5.10
N ALA A 626 13.26 -20.46 -4.09
CA ALA A 626 14.48 -19.65 -4.18
C ALA A 626 15.32 -19.95 -5.44
N THR A 627 15.39 -21.23 -5.81
CA THR A 627 16.03 -21.76 -7.04
C THR A 627 15.57 -21.08 -8.33
N PHE A 628 14.32 -20.61 -8.40
CA PHE A 628 13.81 -19.85 -9.54
C PHE A 628 14.60 -18.54 -9.72
N THR A 629 14.76 -17.77 -8.64
CA THR A 629 15.48 -16.49 -8.65
C THR A 629 17.00 -16.70 -8.70
N GLU A 630 17.53 -17.63 -7.91
CA GLU A 630 18.96 -17.96 -7.83
C GLU A 630 19.57 -18.31 -9.21
N HIS A 631 18.83 -19.07 -10.02
CA HIS A 631 19.25 -19.46 -11.37
C HIS A 631 18.67 -18.57 -12.48
N CYS A 632 18.06 -17.43 -12.15
CA CYS A 632 17.46 -16.49 -13.11
C CYS A 632 16.49 -17.16 -14.10
N CYS A 633 15.62 -18.04 -13.59
CA CYS A 633 14.56 -18.67 -14.37
C CYS A 633 13.51 -17.63 -14.83
N ILE A 634 12.85 -17.91 -15.95
CA ILE A 634 11.79 -17.06 -16.52
C ILE A 634 10.63 -17.97 -16.92
N LEU A 635 9.43 -17.69 -16.42
CA LEU A 635 8.18 -18.33 -16.84
C LEU A 635 7.62 -17.59 -18.05
N ILE A 636 7.43 -18.27 -19.18
CA ILE A 636 6.96 -17.64 -20.44
C ILE A 636 5.51 -18.01 -20.75
N GLU A 637 5.12 -19.26 -20.48
CA GLU A 637 3.74 -19.72 -20.63
C GLU A 637 3.31 -20.59 -19.44
N LEU A 638 1.99 -20.72 -19.26
CA LEU A 638 1.32 -21.21 -18.06
C LEU A 638 1.57 -20.29 -16.84
N PHE A 639 1.07 -19.05 -16.91
CA PHE A 639 1.07 -18.13 -15.75
C PHE A 639 0.05 -18.52 -14.66
N GLN A 640 -0.91 -19.39 -14.95
CA GLN A 640 -1.86 -19.89 -13.95
C GLN A 640 -1.28 -21.06 -13.14
N ARG A 641 -1.42 -20.99 -11.81
CA ARG A 641 -1.02 -22.04 -10.87
C ARG A 641 -1.93 -23.27 -10.93
N LEU A 642 -3.22 -23.05 -11.17
CA LEU A 642 -4.23 -24.11 -11.15
C LEU A 642 -4.41 -24.67 -12.55
N VAL A 643 -4.41 -26.01 -12.65
CA VAL A 643 -4.53 -26.75 -13.91
C VAL A 643 -5.52 -27.90 -13.73
N HIS A 644 -6.34 -28.18 -14.74
CA HIS A 644 -7.41 -29.17 -14.60
C HIS A 644 -6.90 -30.60 -14.84
N GLY A 645 -7.43 -31.56 -14.07
CA GLY A 645 -7.16 -32.97 -14.30
C GLY A 645 -7.47 -33.43 -15.74
N ASN A 646 -6.49 -34.06 -16.40
CA ASN A 646 -6.48 -34.49 -17.81
C ASN A 646 -6.36 -33.37 -18.88
N GLU A 647 -6.18 -32.10 -18.50
CA GLU A 647 -5.92 -30.99 -19.42
C GLU A 647 -4.61 -31.21 -20.24
N GLN A 648 -4.47 -30.49 -21.36
CA GLN A 648 -3.20 -30.35 -22.08
C GLN A 648 -2.62 -28.97 -21.79
N VAL A 649 -1.50 -28.92 -21.06
CA VAL A 649 -0.83 -27.66 -20.69
C VAL A 649 0.60 -27.63 -21.23
N LEU A 650 1.00 -26.46 -21.72
CA LEU A 650 2.37 -26.19 -22.18
C LEU A 650 3.17 -25.53 -21.06
N ILE A 651 4.13 -26.25 -20.49
CA ILE A 651 5.15 -25.62 -19.66
C ILE A 651 6.22 -25.05 -20.59
N HIS A 652 6.33 -23.73 -20.61
CA HIS A 652 7.34 -22.99 -21.37
C HIS A 652 8.11 -22.06 -20.44
N MET A 653 9.40 -22.33 -20.26
CA MET A 653 10.27 -21.63 -19.31
C MET A 653 11.70 -21.50 -19.84
N ILE A 654 12.40 -20.43 -19.46
CA ILE A 654 13.87 -20.41 -19.47
C ILE A 654 14.35 -20.91 -18.10
N ILE A 655 15.23 -21.91 -18.14
CA ILE A 655 15.90 -22.55 -17.00
C ILE A 655 17.39 -22.64 -17.40
N PRO A 656 18.17 -21.56 -17.19
CA PRO A 656 19.54 -21.46 -17.71
C PRO A 656 20.44 -22.52 -17.08
N ASN A 657 21.30 -23.16 -17.88
CA ASN A 657 22.42 -24.00 -17.40
C ASN A 657 22.09 -25.19 -16.47
N ALA A 658 20.85 -25.71 -16.45
CA ALA A 658 20.55 -26.91 -15.66
C ALA A 658 21.11 -28.17 -16.34
N ASN A 659 21.95 -28.92 -15.63
CA ASN A 659 22.56 -30.17 -16.12
C ASN A 659 21.53 -31.30 -16.23
N VAL A 660 20.56 -31.31 -15.30
CA VAL A 660 19.44 -32.27 -15.28
C VAL A 660 18.15 -31.49 -15.00
N LEU A 661 17.10 -31.81 -15.77
CA LEU A 661 15.76 -31.27 -15.62
C LEU A 661 14.76 -32.42 -15.56
N LYS A 662 13.81 -32.36 -14.62
CA LYS A 662 12.69 -33.29 -14.49
C LYS A 662 11.40 -32.52 -14.24
N ILE A 663 10.28 -33.10 -14.61
CA ILE A 663 8.95 -32.59 -14.28
C ILE A 663 8.18 -33.73 -13.60
N ARG A 664 7.82 -33.56 -12.33
CA ARG A 664 6.89 -34.45 -11.65
C ARG A 664 5.47 -34.15 -12.15
N ASN A 665 4.65 -35.18 -12.29
CA ASN A 665 3.24 -35.10 -12.69
C ASN A 665 2.45 -36.13 -11.87
N GLY A 666 1.80 -35.69 -10.79
CA GLY A 666 1.28 -36.62 -9.78
C GLY A 666 2.43 -37.36 -9.12
N ASP A 667 2.50 -38.69 -9.23
CA ASP A 667 3.61 -39.51 -8.69
C ASP A 667 4.65 -39.93 -9.72
N GLU A 668 4.44 -39.65 -11.01
CA GLU A 668 5.42 -39.94 -12.06
C GLU A 668 6.43 -38.80 -12.24
N TYR A 669 7.66 -39.14 -12.68
CA TYR A 669 8.69 -38.18 -13.07
C TYR A 669 9.01 -38.30 -14.56
N MET A 670 8.73 -37.23 -15.30
CA MET A 670 9.07 -37.10 -16.71
C MET A 670 10.46 -36.45 -16.86
N VAL A 671 11.27 -36.96 -17.78
CA VAL A 671 12.49 -36.29 -18.26
C VAL A 671 12.16 -35.66 -19.63
N PRO A 672 12.36 -34.35 -19.84
CA PRO A 672 12.17 -33.75 -21.17
C PRO A 672 13.15 -34.33 -22.21
N TYR A 673 12.70 -34.44 -23.45
CA TYR A 673 13.57 -34.81 -24.58
C TYR A 673 14.56 -33.66 -24.93
N LYS A 674 15.61 -33.96 -25.70
CA LYS A 674 16.70 -32.99 -26.03
C LYS A 674 16.27 -31.81 -26.91
N ASP A 675 15.10 -31.91 -27.50
CA ASP A 675 14.42 -30.88 -28.28
C ASP A 675 13.36 -30.12 -27.44
N GLU A 676 12.76 -30.78 -26.43
CA GLU A 676 11.90 -30.14 -25.43
C GLU A 676 12.68 -29.31 -24.41
N TYR A 677 13.90 -29.69 -24.04
CA TYR A 677 14.82 -28.86 -23.25
C TYR A 677 16.13 -28.63 -24.02
N LYS A 678 16.28 -27.43 -24.57
CA LYS A 678 17.38 -27.06 -25.46
C LYS A 678 17.85 -25.63 -25.21
N ASN A 679 19.18 -25.43 -25.16
CA ASN A 679 19.81 -24.12 -24.95
C ASN A 679 19.29 -23.38 -23.69
N GLY A 680 18.91 -24.11 -22.64
CA GLY A 680 18.30 -23.52 -21.43
C GLY A 680 16.81 -23.19 -21.55
N VAL A 681 16.14 -23.50 -22.66
CA VAL A 681 14.69 -23.30 -22.84
C VAL A 681 13.96 -24.64 -22.73
N LEU A 682 13.01 -24.74 -21.82
CA LEU A 682 12.03 -25.82 -21.70
C LEU A 682 10.76 -25.45 -22.48
N LYS A 683 10.30 -26.34 -23.35
CA LYS A 683 8.98 -26.34 -24.00
C LYS A 683 8.44 -27.76 -23.99
N LYS A 684 7.51 -28.08 -23.09
CA LYS A 684 6.90 -29.41 -22.99
C LYS A 684 5.39 -29.35 -22.83
N GLN A 685 4.67 -30.04 -23.72
CA GLN A 685 3.25 -30.34 -23.57
C GLN A 685 3.06 -31.50 -22.59
N ILE A 686 2.14 -31.35 -21.63
CA ILE A 686 1.91 -32.32 -20.55
C ILE A 686 0.41 -32.61 -20.43
N ARG A 687 0.05 -33.88 -20.25
CA ARG A 687 -1.27 -34.25 -19.74
C ARG A 687 -1.25 -34.23 -18.22
N VAL A 688 -2.04 -33.34 -17.61
CA VAL A 688 -2.12 -33.21 -16.16
C VAL A 688 -2.71 -34.49 -15.57
N GLN A 689 -1.98 -35.17 -14.69
CA GLN A 689 -2.43 -36.35 -13.92
C GLN A 689 -2.32 -36.13 -12.40
N GLY A 690 -1.66 -35.05 -11.99
CA GLY A 690 -1.59 -34.54 -10.62
C GLY A 690 -0.84 -33.21 -10.60
N ASP A 691 -0.41 -32.77 -9.42
CA ASP A 691 0.44 -31.59 -9.28
C ASP A 691 1.68 -31.68 -10.20
N LEU A 692 2.00 -30.58 -10.88
CA LEU A 692 3.17 -30.46 -11.74
C LEU A 692 4.30 -29.76 -10.98
N GLN A 693 5.46 -30.40 -10.86
CA GLN A 693 6.63 -29.83 -10.17
C GLN A 693 7.82 -29.81 -11.12
N VAL A 694 8.30 -28.63 -11.50
CA VAL A 694 9.48 -28.49 -12.36
C VAL A 694 10.71 -28.47 -11.47
N CYS A 695 11.64 -29.40 -11.66
CA CYS A 695 12.79 -29.63 -10.78
C CYS A 695 14.10 -29.65 -11.58
N GLY A 696 15.08 -28.84 -11.16
CA GLY A 696 16.38 -28.72 -11.83
C GLY A 696 17.56 -29.13 -10.95
N ARG A 697 18.71 -29.36 -11.56
CA ARG A 697 20.00 -29.56 -10.88
C ARG A 697 21.14 -28.95 -11.69
N TRP A 698 22.00 -28.20 -11.01
CA TRP A 698 23.12 -27.43 -11.59
C TRP A 698 24.52 -27.90 -11.16
N ASP A 699 24.64 -28.61 -10.02
CA ASP A 699 25.86 -29.31 -9.63
C ASP A 699 25.65 -30.82 -9.81
N ASP A 700 26.55 -31.48 -10.53
CA ASP A 700 26.49 -32.93 -10.74
C ASP A 700 26.76 -33.72 -9.46
N LYS A 701 27.39 -33.09 -8.46
CA LYS A 701 27.67 -33.66 -7.12
C LYS A 701 26.48 -33.58 -6.16
N ALA A 702 25.40 -32.86 -6.51
CA ALA A 702 24.21 -32.80 -5.67
C ALA A 702 23.35 -34.06 -5.86
N ASP A 703 23.14 -34.85 -4.81
CA ASP A 703 22.30 -36.05 -4.86
C ASP A 703 20.81 -35.74 -5.07
N THR A 704 20.39 -34.52 -4.74
CA THR A 704 19.01 -34.04 -4.84
C THR A 704 18.79 -33.11 -6.03
N MET A 705 17.53 -32.96 -6.44
CA MET A 705 17.10 -31.92 -7.39
C MET A 705 16.30 -30.86 -6.64
N SER A 706 16.52 -29.59 -6.99
CA SER A 706 15.80 -28.46 -6.42
C SER A 706 14.50 -28.21 -7.17
N ILE A 707 13.41 -27.98 -6.44
CA ILE A 707 12.14 -27.53 -7.04
C ILE A 707 12.32 -26.09 -7.51
N ILE A 708 11.91 -25.81 -8.75
CA ILE A 708 11.91 -24.48 -9.36
C ILE A 708 10.55 -23.82 -9.15
N CYS A 709 9.48 -24.51 -9.60
CA CYS A 709 8.10 -24.07 -9.40
C CYS A 709 7.09 -25.23 -9.32
N ILE A 710 5.93 -24.98 -8.73
CA ILE A 710 4.81 -25.93 -8.61
C ILE A 710 3.49 -25.33 -9.15
N PHE A 711 2.80 -26.13 -9.96
CA PHE A 711 1.42 -25.97 -10.38
C PHE A 711 0.56 -27.01 -9.66
N ASN A 712 -0.63 -26.65 -9.19
CA ASN A 712 -1.51 -27.56 -8.47
C ASN A 712 -2.69 -28.00 -9.34
N MET A 713 -3.04 -29.28 -9.25
CA MET A 713 -4.20 -29.83 -9.97
C MET A 713 -5.52 -29.52 -9.25
N ILE A 714 -6.57 -29.26 -10.02
CA ILE A 714 -7.98 -29.13 -9.59
C ILE A 714 -8.95 -29.97 -10.44
#